data_AF-A0AAW1LUF4-F1
#
_entry.id   AF-A0AAW1LUF4-F1
#
_cell.length_a   1.000
_cell.length_b   1.000
_cell.length_c   1.000
_cell.angle_alpha   90.00
_cell.angle_beta   90.00
_cell.angle_gamma   90.00
#
_symmetry.space_group_name_H-M   'P 1'
#
loop_
_entity.id
_entity.type
_entity.pdbx_description
1 polymer ?
#
loop_
_entity_poly.entity_id
_entity_poly.type
_entity_poly.pdbx_seq_one_letter_code
_entity_poly.pdbx_strand_id
1 'polypeptide(L)'
;MNDTHYKKILRLEHRNGPIILVELGQSMFPRVYDKFTQWMYKETDPSSLAVVRFLFGVLMMVDIVEERGGSDLDIRWGEPRDCHFPLFTQLQPLPLTYMSLLYGIMWLGALGIATGCKFRISCLMFCVPYWYIFLLDKSYWNNHSYLYGLIGTILLCSSAHNYWSIDSYFNSDAKTKDSVPYWNYFLLKFQLFVLYFLAGLKKTDMEWLEGYSMRNLGVHWVFAPFKVLLTGEQIDYIIVHWFGFLLDLTAGFLLVYGKTRPLGMLMCSTFHLMNTRLFSIGMFPYVCLAAMPIFCEFDWPKRCMNKICRTKIDNTNNAGGNGNNATNTVPTTANDGSSNDPNRHRRRRRTVGFREKLVSGLILTYCGLQGFLPYSHFITKGYNNWTNGLYGYSWDMMIHSWDTVLVVVRVVDNLTGKEHFLDPTAWVQNNRWTKHADMTMQYAHCLRNNLLLELDDAKLLGDSKSISQYITSDNISIYVDVWCSLNGRLQQRMYDPNYDLLQAEWSVFEQAEWLLPLLSEYNDYRPTISGIQEHVYSWSNYTDVLFIADFPGLYLENYISQDLANVSLTILEGEVIYEDELKLGNVRLKKGVRKFVPTGIFHKVHTVSATPSCYIYTYLNKTRERLKEEDRPLDWGKAARSPFPLLEDRTHLAEGTGRMFGFIVNAILNVLYDVPMVRRTKLT
;
A
#
# COMPACT_ATOMS: atom_id res chain seq x y z
N MET A 1 85.66 -10.79 -34.15
CA MET A 1 86.11 -10.43 -32.79
C MET A 1 84.95 -10.70 -31.85
N ASN A 2 85.04 -11.83 -31.13
CA ASN A 2 84.30 -12.29 -29.93
C ASN A 2 82.84 -11.85 -29.78
N ASP A 3 81.82 -12.66 -30.09
CA ASP A 3 81.47 -14.00 -29.56
C ASP A 3 81.16 -14.00 -28.05
N THR A 4 79.89 -13.74 -27.71
CA THR A 4 79.09 -14.38 -26.63
C THR A 4 77.75 -13.63 -26.48
N HIS A 5 76.66 -14.12 -27.11
CA HIS A 5 75.29 -14.02 -26.57
C HIS A 5 74.27 -14.73 -27.48
N TYR A 6 74.17 -16.06 -27.38
CA TYR A 6 73.00 -16.80 -27.86
C TYR A 6 72.72 -17.99 -26.94
N LYS A 7 71.87 -17.76 -25.93
CA LYS A 7 71.16 -18.82 -25.18
C LYS A 7 70.03 -18.20 -24.35
N LYS A 8 68.86 -18.02 -24.97
CA LYS A 8 67.53 -18.31 -24.39
C LYS A 8 66.43 -17.84 -25.35
N ILE A 9 66.05 -18.76 -26.22
CA ILE A 9 64.74 -18.81 -26.85
C ILE A 9 63.83 -19.63 -25.92
N LEU A 10 62.57 -19.19 -25.78
CA LEU A 10 61.41 -19.90 -25.22
C LEU A 10 61.39 -20.24 -23.72
N ARG A 11 60.76 -19.36 -22.94
CA ARG A 11 59.76 -19.68 -21.87
C ARG A 11 59.25 -18.37 -21.26
N LEU A 12 58.25 -17.77 -21.90
CA LEU A 12 57.36 -16.80 -21.30
C LEU A 12 55.93 -17.23 -21.65
N GLU A 13 55.47 -18.27 -20.96
CA GLU A 13 54.06 -18.64 -20.86
C GLU A 13 53.70 -18.70 -19.37
N HIS A 14 52.54 -18.11 -19.06
CA HIS A 14 51.84 -18.15 -17.77
C HIS A 14 52.50 -17.47 -16.56
N ARG A 15 52.15 -16.20 -16.34
CA ARG A 15 51.75 -15.63 -15.02
C ARG A 15 51.42 -14.16 -15.19
N ASN A 16 50.22 -13.82 -15.67
CA ASN A 16 49.63 -12.50 -15.45
C ASN A 16 48.11 -12.58 -15.51
N GLY A 17 47.52 -12.47 -14.33
CA GLY A 17 46.10 -12.62 -13.96
C GLY A 17 46.05 -13.45 -12.67
N PRO A 18 45.21 -13.19 -11.64
CA PRO A 18 44.35 -12.05 -11.30
C PRO A 18 44.78 -11.40 -9.95
N ILE A 19 46.08 -11.32 -9.67
CA ILE A 19 46.58 -11.00 -8.31
C ILE A 19 46.54 -9.49 -7.99
N ILE A 20 46.77 -8.64 -9.00
CA ILE A 20 46.89 -7.17 -8.82
C ILE A 20 45.52 -6.52 -8.50
N LEU A 21 44.42 -7.05 -9.04
CA LEU A 21 43.07 -6.56 -8.74
C LEU A 21 42.61 -6.92 -7.31
N VAL A 22 43.10 -8.04 -6.76
CA VAL A 22 42.75 -8.49 -5.40
C VAL A 22 43.47 -7.66 -4.34
N GLU A 23 44.76 -7.33 -4.52
CA GLU A 23 45.53 -6.51 -3.55
C GLU A 23 45.09 -5.03 -3.52
N LEU A 24 44.70 -4.46 -4.67
CA LEU A 24 44.12 -3.12 -4.73
C LEU A 24 42.73 -3.05 -4.06
N GLY A 25 41.90 -4.08 -4.24
CA GLY A 25 40.61 -4.20 -3.54
C GLY A 25 40.75 -4.35 -2.02
N GLN A 26 41.71 -5.15 -1.56
CA GLN A 26 41.95 -5.41 -0.13
C GLN A 26 42.45 -4.19 0.66
N SER A 27 43.18 -3.27 0.03
CA SER A 27 43.71 -2.06 0.70
C SER A 27 42.80 -0.82 0.57
N MET A 28 41.96 -0.77 -0.47
CA MET A 28 41.08 0.38 -0.75
C MET A 28 39.74 0.27 0.00
N PHE A 29 39.16 -0.93 0.08
CA PHE A 29 37.84 -1.14 0.70
C PHE A 29 37.79 -0.71 2.18
N PRO A 30 38.75 -1.07 3.05
CA PRO A 30 38.75 -0.63 4.45
C PRO A 30 38.84 0.90 4.58
N ARG A 31 39.56 1.57 3.66
CA ARG A 31 39.72 3.03 3.66
C ARG A 31 38.46 3.76 3.20
N VAL A 32 37.73 3.22 2.23
CA VAL A 32 36.46 3.78 1.76
C VAL A 32 35.37 3.60 2.83
N TYR A 33 35.31 2.40 3.41
CA TYR A 33 34.35 2.09 4.47
C TYR A 33 34.57 2.96 5.72
N ASP A 34 35.82 3.14 6.16
CA ASP A 34 36.12 4.02 7.30
C ASP A 34 35.76 5.49 7.02
N LYS A 35 35.96 5.97 5.78
CA LYS A 35 35.51 7.32 5.38
C LYS A 35 33.99 7.44 5.39
N PHE A 36 33.28 6.42 4.89
CA PHE A 36 31.81 6.38 4.92
C PHE A 36 31.30 6.40 6.36
N THR A 37 31.88 5.60 7.26
CA THR A 37 31.51 5.61 8.68
C THR A 37 31.79 6.98 9.33
N GLN A 38 32.95 7.59 9.06
CA GLN A 38 33.23 8.95 9.56
C GLN A 38 32.20 9.97 9.09
N TRP A 39 31.71 9.85 7.85
CA TRP A 39 30.67 10.71 7.31
C TRP A 39 29.31 10.48 7.99
N MET A 40 28.92 9.22 8.19
CA MET A 40 27.69 8.83 8.88
C MET A 40 27.64 9.28 10.35
N TYR A 41 28.80 9.41 10.99
CA TYR A 41 28.92 9.88 12.37
C TYR A 41 29.28 11.37 12.50
N LYS A 42 29.15 12.15 11.42
CA LYS A 42 29.22 13.61 11.52
C LYS A 42 28.12 14.11 12.45
N GLU A 43 28.49 14.97 13.39
CA GLU A 43 27.56 15.61 14.33
C GLU A 43 26.64 16.59 13.59
N THR A 44 25.35 16.48 13.87
CA THR A 44 24.28 17.30 13.26
C THR A 44 23.28 17.72 14.31
N ASP A 45 22.61 18.86 14.09
CA ASP A 45 21.59 19.37 15.00
C ASP A 45 20.39 18.39 15.07
N PRO A 46 19.84 18.09 16.26
CA PRO A 46 18.76 17.11 16.42
C PRO A 46 17.34 17.68 16.22
N SER A 47 17.17 19.00 16.03
CA SER A 47 15.86 19.63 16.12
C SER A 47 14.88 19.20 15.03
N SER A 48 15.31 19.13 13.76
CA SER A 48 14.43 18.66 12.69
C SER A 48 13.99 17.20 12.88
N LEU A 49 14.88 16.34 13.40
CA LEU A 49 14.54 14.94 13.70
C LEU A 49 13.47 14.84 14.79
N ALA A 50 13.54 15.69 15.80
CA ALA A 50 12.54 15.74 16.87
C ALA A 50 11.15 16.16 16.36
N VAL A 51 11.07 17.11 15.42
CA VAL A 51 9.80 17.51 14.80
C VAL A 51 9.17 16.33 14.06
N VAL A 52 9.95 15.62 13.24
CA VAL A 52 9.43 14.47 12.47
C VAL A 52 9.00 13.34 13.40
N ARG A 53 9.78 13.06 14.46
CA ARG A 53 9.38 12.10 15.51
C ARG A 53 8.03 12.48 16.13
N PHE A 54 7.88 13.74 16.56
CA PHE A 54 6.65 14.23 17.17
C PHE A 54 5.45 14.07 16.23
N LEU A 55 5.56 14.59 15.00
CA LEU A 55 4.49 14.54 14.01
C LEU A 55 4.15 13.10 13.60
N PHE A 56 5.15 12.24 13.39
CA PHE A 56 4.93 10.83 13.08
C PHE A 56 4.14 10.14 14.20
N GLY A 57 4.54 10.32 15.46
CA GLY A 57 3.82 9.74 16.60
C GLY A 57 2.37 10.21 16.68
N VAL A 58 2.10 11.51 16.48
CA VAL A 58 0.73 12.06 16.45
C VAL A 58 -0.10 11.46 15.31
N LEU A 59 0.47 11.36 14.10
CA LEU A 59 -0.24 10.78 12.96
C LEU A 59 -0.50 9.28 13.16
N MET A 60 0.42 8.55 13.80
CA MET A 60 0.21 7.13 14.12
C MET A 60 -0.88 6.93 15.17
N MET A 61 -1.06 7.85 16.12
CA MET A 61 -2.19 7.80 17.06
C MET A 61 -3.54 7.87 16.33
N VAL A 62 -3.62 8.63 15.23
CA VAL A 62 -4.82 8.71 14.37
C VAL A 62 -4.93 7.48 13.47
N ASP A 63 -3.84 7.05 12.83
CA ASP A 63 -3.80 5.86 11.95
C ASP A 63 -4.24 4.58 12.67
N ILE A 64 -3.83 4.42 13.93
CA ILE A 64 -4.18 3.25 14.75
C ILE A 64 -5.71 3.16 14.94
N VAL A 65 -6.35 4.29 15.20
CA VAL A 65 -7.80 4.35 15.46
C VAL A 65 -8.57 4.06 14.17
N GLU A 66 -8.24 4.76 13.08
CA GLU A 66 -9.00 4.69 11.83
C GLU A 66 -8.51 3.53 10.94
N GLU A 67 -7.36 3.71 10.31
CA GLU A 67 -6.86 2.86 9.22
C GLU A 67 -6.38 1.47 9.65
N ARG A 68 -5.95 1.33 10.91
CA ARG A 68 -5.59 0.01 11.47
C ARG A 68 -6.77 -0.66 12.18
N GLY A 69 -7.97 -0.09 12.12
CA GLY A 69 -9.19 -0.72 12.65
C GLY A 69 -9.28 -0.73 14.17
N GLY A 70 -8.70 0.26 14.86
CA GLY A 70 -8.84 0.41 16.31
C GLY A 70 -10.26 0.79 16.73
N SER A 71 -10.98 1.56 15.90
CA SER A 71 -12.37 1.94 16.14
C SER A 71 -13.37 0.79 15.88
N ASP A 72 -12.96 -0.23 15.12
CA ASP A 72 -13.76 -1.37 14.68
C ASP A 72 -13.16 -2.72 15.12
N LEU A 73 -12.52 -2.76 16.29
CA LEU A 73 -11.90 -3.98 16.85
C LEU A 73 -12.85 -5.15 16.97
N ASP A 74 -14.09 -4.89 17.35
CA ASP A 74 -15.14 -5.89 17.49
C ASP A 74 -15.59 -6.48 16.15
N ILE A 75 -15.67 -5.65 15.11
CA ILE A 75 -16.00 -6.11 13.75
C ILE A 75 -14.83 -6.87 13.15
N ARG A 76 -13.60 -6.44 13.44
CA ARG A 76 -12.39 -7.01 12.85
C ARG A 76 -11.91 -8.28 13.54
N TRP A 77 -11.99 -8.36 14.86
CA TRP A 77 -11.40 -9.45 15.66
C TRP A 77 -12.43 -10.12 16.58
N GLY A 78 -13.69 -9.68 16.54
CA GLY A 78 -14.70 -10.16 17.48
C GLY A 78 -15.30 -11.50 17.11
N GLU A 79 -15.48 -11.82 15.82
CA GLU A 79 -16.04 -13.10 15.37
C GLU A 79 -14.92 -14.09 15.04
N PRO A 80 -14.75 -15.19 15.81
CA PRO A 80 -13.68 -16.16 15.59
C PRO A 80 -13.78 -16.92 14.26
N ARG A 81 -14.97 -16.96 13.65
CA ARG A 81 -15.20 -17.59 12.35
C ARG A 81 -14.72 -16.74 11.18
N ASP A 82 -14.39 -15.47 11.40
CA ASP A 82 -13.92 -14.61 10.31
C ASP A 82 -12.59 -15.12 9.73
N CYS A 83 -12.55 -15.22 8.41
CA CYS A 83 -11.39 -15.60 7.63
C CYS A 83 -10.38 -14.45 7.58
N HIS A 84 -9.25 -14.68 8.22
CA HIS A 84 -8.07 -13.82 8.15
C HIS A 84 -7.00 -14.40 7.24
N PHE A 85 -6.16 -13.51 6.70
CA PHE A 85 -5.16 -13.89 5.70
C PHE A 85 -3.73 -13.64 6.20
N PRO A 86 -3.20 -14.46 7.13
CA PRO A 86 -1.87 -14.24 7.66
C PRO A 86 -0.78 -14.49 6.61
N LEU A 87 0.35 -13.77 6.74
CA LEU A 87 1.53 -14.02 5.91
C LEU A 87 2.15 -15.38 6.22
N PHE A 88 2.17 -15.75 7.50
CA PHE A 88 2.59 -17.07 7.98
C PHE A 88 1.38 -17.79 8.54
N THR A 89 1.04 -18.97 8.00
CA THR A 89 -0.19 -19.71 8.36
C THR A 89 -0.29 -20.09 9.84
N GLN A 90 0.83 -20.11 10.56
CA GLN A 90 0.91 -20.38 12.00
C GLN A 90 0.47 -19.18 12.87
N LEU A 91 0.40 -17.98 12.31
CA LEU A 91 -0.07 -16.80 13.04
C LEU A 91 -1.59 -16.82 13.11
N GLN A 92 -2.12 -16.73 14.32
CA GLN A 92 -3.55 -16.71 14.60
C GLN A 92 -3.89 -15.51 15.48
N PRO A 93 -5.06 -14.88 15.30
CA PRO A 93 -5.46 -13.74 16.10
C PRO A 93 -5.61 -14.15 17.57
N LEU A 94 -5.28 -13.23 18.47
CA LEU A 94 -5.61 -13.42 19.88
C LEU A 94 -7.12 -13.19 20.07
N PRO A 95 -7.73 -13.71 21.15
CA PRO A 95 -9.08 -13.33 21.53
C PRO A 95 -9.25 -11.80 21.61
N LEU A 96 -10.46 -11.31 21.31
CA LEU A 96 -10.80 -9.89 21.24
C LEU A 96 -10.29 -9.06 22.43
N THR A 97 -10.37 -9.62 23.64
CA THR A 97 -9.85 -9.00 24.87
C THR A 97 -8.36 -8.64 24.73
N TYR A 98 -7.53 -9.59 24.33
CA TYR A 98 -6.09 -9.39 24.22
C TYR A 98 -5.73 -8.55 22.99
N MET A 99 -6.50 -8.65 21.90
CA MET A 99 -6.33 -7.76 20.74
C MET A 99 -6.60 -6.31 21.15
N SER A 100 -7.64 -6.05 21.94
CA SER A 100 -7.95 -4.71 22.45
C SER A 100 -6.81 -4.15 23.31
N LEU A 101 -6.23 -4.97 24.21
CA LEU A 101 -5.05 -4.58 25.00
C LEU A 101 -3.83 -4.30 24.12
N LEU A 102 -3.61 -5.12 23.09
CA LEU A 102 -2.50 -4.97 22.15
C LEU A 102 -2.60 -3.65 21.37
N TYR A 103 -3.79 -3.25 20.94
CA TYR A 103 -4.04 -1.93 20.34
C TYR A 103 -3.79 -0.79 21.33
N GLY A 104 -4.19 -0.96 22.60
CA GLY A 104 -3.88 0.00 23.66
C GLY A 104 -2.37 0.20 23.86
N ILE A 105 -1.60 -0.90 23.90
CA ILE A 105 -0.13 -0.87 23.99
C ILE A 105 0.47 -0.15 22.77
N MET A 106 -0.02 -0.49 21.57
CA MET A 106 0.43 0.13 20.31
C MET A 106 0.19 1.65 20.31
N TRP A 107 -1.00 2.08 20.74
CA TRP A 107 -1.38 3.50 20.81
C TRP A 107 -0.57 4.26 21.86
N LEU A 108 -0.35 3.68 23.04
CA LEU A 108 0.55 4.24 24.06
C LEU A 108 1.99 4.33 23.55
N GLY A 109 2.42 3.35 22.75
CA GLY A 109 3.71 3.39 22.05
C GLY A 109 3.81 4.60 21.10
N ALA A 110 2.78 4.85 20.29
CA ALA A 110 2.72 6.01 19.39
C ALA A 110 2.74 7.35 20.16
N LEU A 111 1.99 7.45 21.27
CA LEU A 111 2.03 8.61 22.17
C LEU A 111 3.42 8.80 22.81
N GLY A 112 4.06 7.71 23.22
CA GLY A 112 5.43 7.73 23.75
C GLY A 112 6.48 8.12 22.71
N ILE A 113 6.30 7.72 21.44
CA ILE A 113 7.10 8.23 20.31
C ILE A 113 6.89 9.73 20.15
N ALA A 114 5.65 10.21 20.15
CA ALA A 114 5.32 11.63 19.97
C ALA A 114 5.92 12.51 21.08
N THR A 115 5.82 12.08 22.33
CA THR A 115 6.35 12.82 23.50
C THR A 115 7.85 12.56 23.74
N GLY A 116 8.39 11.47 23.21
CA GLY A 116 9.75 11.00 23.44
C GLY A 116 10.00 10.61 24.90
N CYS A 117 9.00 9.98 25.55
CA CYS A 117 9.10 9.41 26.89
C CYS A 117 9.50 7.93 26.81
N LYS A 118 10.53 7.51 27.54
CA LYS A 118 11.12 6.16 27.48
C LYS A 118 11.23 5.68 26.03
N PHE A 119 11.79 6.53 25.17
CA PHE A 119 11.58 6.51 23.72
C PHE A 119 11.79 5.13 23.07
N ARG A 120 12.87 4.43 23.42
CA ARG A 120 13.14 3.09 22.88
C ARG A 120 12.08 2.06 23.26
N ILE A 121 11.59 2.11 24.51
CA ILE A 121 10.52 1.22 24.98
C ILE A 121 9.21 1.58 24.26
N SER A 122 8.90 2.87 24.12
CA SER A 122 7.71 3.29 23.36
C SER A 122 7.76 2.88 21.89
N CYS A 123 8.94 2.96 21.26
CA CYS A 123 9.14 2.43 19.92
C CYS A 123 8.91 0.91 19.85
N LEU A 124 9.33 0.13 20.86
CA LEU A 124 9.04 -1.31 20.92
C LEU A 124 7.55 -1.59 21.13
N MET A 125 6.90 -0.85 22.04
CA MET A 125 5.46 -0.92 22.28
C MET A 125 4.64 -0.59 21.03
N PHE A 126 5.15 0.25 20.14
CA PHE A 126 4.54 0.49 18.83
C PHE A 126 4.90 -0.61 17.83
N CYS A 127 6.19 -0.85 17.58
CA CYS A 127 6.64 -1.70 16.47
C CYS A 127 6.26 -3.17 16.61
N VAL A 128 6.31 -3.74 17.82
CA VAL A 128 6.02 -5.17 18.01
C VAL A 128 4.55 -5.49 17.74
N PRO A 129 3.57 -4.81 18.39
CA PRO A 129 2.16 -4.90 18.00
C PRO A 129 1.89 -4.57 16.54
N TYR A 130 2.54 -3.53 16.00
CA TYR A 130 2.34 -3.09 14.63
C TYR A 130 2.70 -4.19 13.62
N TRP A 131 3.91 -4.75 13.73
CA TRP A 131 4.35 -5.83 12.85
C TRP A 131 3.55 -7.11 13.07
N TYR A 132 3.13 -7.40 14.31
CA TYR A 132 2.23 -8.52 14.57
C TYR A 132 0.90 -8.37 13.81
N ILE A 133 0.18 -7.26 13.97
CA ILE A 133 -1.09 -7.00 13.27
C ILE A 133 -0.89 -6.98 11.75
N PHE A 134 0.21 -6.41 11.27
CA PHE A 134 0.56 -6.36 9.85
C PHE A 134 0.74 -7.76 9.25
N LEU A 135 1.44 -8.65 9.96
CA LEU A 135 1.68 -10.02 9.51
C LEU A 135 0.45 -10.93 9.65
N LEU A 136 -0.49 -10.55 10.52
CA LEU A 136 -1.67 -11.33 10.83
C LEU A 136 -2.74 -11.30 9.74
N ASP A 137 -2.83 -10.21 8.96
CA ASP A 137 -3.86 -10.07 7.92
C ASP A 137 -3.44 -9.20 6.74
N LYS A 138 -3.07 -9.86 5.63
CA LYS A 138 -2.66 -9.26 4.35
C LYS A 138 -3.74 -8.47 3.63
N SER A 139 -4.99 -8.75 3.96
CA SER A 139 -6.11 -8.11 3.30
C SER A 139 -6.29 -6.64 3.71
N TYR A 140 -5.67 -6.21 4.81
CA TYR A 140 -5.83 -4.88 5.41
C TYR A 140 -4.63 -3.93 5.30
N TRP A 141 -3.46 -4.38 4.83
CA TRP A 141 -2.28 -3.52 4.69
C TRP A 141 -1.95 -3.16 3.25
N ASN A 142 -1.20 -2.09 3.06
CA ASN A 142 -0.75 -1.62 1.74
C ASN A 142 0.70 -1.13 1.84
N ASN A 143 1.23 -0.58 0.74
CA ASN A 143 2.58 0.00 0.67
C ASN A 143 2.86 1.04 1.78
N HIS A 144 1.85 1.79 2.20
CA HIS A 144 1.99 2.83 3.22
C HIS A 144 2.04 2.22 4.63
N SER A 145 1.27 1.17 4.89
CA SER A 145 1.38 0.41 6.13
C SER A 145 2.80 -0.16 6.29
N TYR A 146 3.37 -0.70 5.21
CA TYR A 146 4.76 -1.17 5.23
C TYR A 146 5.75 -0.03 5.56
N LEU A 147 5.56 1.14 4.92
CA LEU A 147 6.38 2.33 5.20
C LEU A 147 6.34 2.76 6.67
N TYR A 148 5.17 2.75 7.32
CA TYR A 148 5.07 3.17 8.72
C TYR A 148 5.77 2.20 9.67
N GLY A 149 5.66 0.89 9.41
CA GLY A 149 6.44 -0.12 10.12
C GLY A 149 7.95 0.13 9.98
N LEU A 150 8.42 0.44 8.77
CA LEU A 150 9.82 0.78 8.50
C LEU A 150 10.27 2.06 9.21
N ILE A 151 9.48 3.14 9.15
CA ILE A 151 9.80 4.40 9.85
C ILE A 151 9.83 4.18 11.37
N GLY A 152 8.87 3.43 11.91
CA GLY A 152 8.85 3.04 13.32
C GLY A 152 10.11 2.26 13.73
N THR A 153 10.54 1.29 12.91
CA THR A 153 11.78 0.52 13.14
C THR A 153 13.04 1.39 12.99
N ILE A 154 13.09 2.32 12.03
CA ILE A 154 14.20 3.29 11.93
C ILE A 154 14.24 4.16 13.20
N LEU A 155 13.09 4.66 13.66
CA LEU A 155 12.99 5.48 14.86
C LEU A 155 13.43 4.72 16.11
N LEU A 156 13.08 3.43 16.24
CA LEU A 156 13.54 2.56 17.33
C LEU A 156 15.06 2.53 17.45
N CYS A 157 15.76 2.44 16.32
CA CYS A 157 17.22 2.45 16.28
C CYS A 157 17.82 3.84 16.41
N SER A 158 17.03 4.90 16.22
CA SER A 158 17.48 6.30 16.17
C SER A 158 17.73 6.93 17.56
N SER A 159 18.35 8.12 17.54
CA SER A 159 18.54 8.99 18.71
C SER A 159 17.58 10.20 18.68
N ALA A 160 16.37 10.04 18.13
CA ALA A 160 15.39 11.12 18.00
C ALA A 160 14.83 11.66 19.33
N HIS A 161 15.13 10.99 20.46
CA HIS A 161 14.79 11.43 21.81
C HIS A 161 15.78 12.42 22.40
N ASN A 162 16.89 12.73 21.74
CA ASN A 162 17.90 13.64 22.26
C ASN A 162 17.44 15.11 22.31
N TYR A 163 16.33 15.46 21.66
CA TYR A 163 15.82 16.82 21.61
C TYR A 163 14.29 16.86 21.62
N TRP A 164 13.76 17.92 22.24
CA TRP A 164 12.32 18.20 22.40
C TRP A 164 11.50 16.97 22.84
N SER A 165 11.98 16.29 23.86
CA SER A 165 11.41 15.06 24.41
C SER A 165 11.39 15.09 25.93
N ILE A 166 10.55 14.25 26.53
CA ILE A 166 10.54 14.03 27.98
C ILE A 166 11.87 13.43 28.46
N ASP A 167 12.44 12.49 27.70
CA ASP A 167 13.73 11.88 28.05
C ASP A 167 14.88 12.91 28.08
N SER A 168 14.90 13.84 27.12
CA SER A 168 15.89 14.93 27.08
C SER A 168 15.66 15.97 28.17
N TYR A 169 14.44 16.11 28.68
CA TYR A 169 14.15 17.02 29.79
C TYR A 169 14.74 16.49 31.09
N PHE A 170 14.60 15.19 31.36
CA PHE A 170 15.13 14.56 32.58
C PHE A 170 16.61 14.18 32.49
N ASN A 171 17.14 13.94 31.28
CA ASN A 171 18.56 13.69 31.12
C ASN A 171 19.36 15.01 31.23
N SER A 172 20.37 15.05 32.10
CA SER A 172 21.19 16.26 32.33
C SER A 172 22.44 16.35 31.45
N ASP A 173 22.76 15.32 30.67
CA ASP A 173 23.98 15.33 29.83
C ASP A 173 23.84 16.26 28.60
N ALA A 174 24.48 17.43 28.68
CA ALA A 174 24.50 18.43 27.61
C ALA A 174 25.03 17.89 26.27
N LYS A 175 25.99 16.96 26.26
CA LYS A 175 26.55 16.39 25.01
C LYS A 175 25.52 15.60 24.22
N THR A 176 24.58 14.96 24.91
CA THR A 176 23.50 14.22 24.26
C THR A 176 22.44 15.14 23.66
N LYS A 177 22.30 16.37 24.15
CA LYS A 177 21.29 17.35 23.70
C LYS A 177 21.70 18.14 22.46
N ASP A 178 23.00 18.34 22.27
CA ASP A 178 23.51 19.28 21.27
C ASP A 178 23.69 18.68 19.88
N SER A 179 23.85 17.36 19.76
CA SER A 179 24.06 16.73 18.45
C SER A 179 23.60 15.28 18.36
N VAL A 180 23.29 14.85 17.14
CA VAL A 180 23.06 13.46 16.75
C VAL A 180 23.93 13.10 15.54
N PRO A 181 24.34 11.82 15.41
CA PRO A 181 25.01 11.35 14.20
C PRO A 181 24.15 11.51 12.95
N TYR A 182 24.76 11.92 11.84
CA TYR A 182 24.07 12.14 10.57
C TYR A 182 23.29 10.93 10.04
N TRP A 183 23.70 9.70 10.36
CA TRP A 183 23.00 8.49 9.89
C TRP A 183 21.52 8.44 10.27
N ASN A 184 21.11 9.11 11.38
CA ASN A 184 19.70 9.22 11.78
C ASN A 184 18.87 9.94 10.71
N TYR A 185 19.44 10.99 10.11
CA TYR A 185 18.83 11.70 8.99
C TYR A 185 18.96 10.92 7.69
N PHE A 186 20.11 10.29 7.45
CA PHE A 186 20.36 9.54 6.23
C PHE A 186 19.33 8.42 6.04
N LEU A 187 19.06 7.59 7.06
CA LEU A 187 18.11 6.48 6.93
C LEU A 187 16.68 6.96 6.61
N LEU A 188 16.19 8.00 7.30
CA LEU A 188 14.87 8.56 7.03
C LEU A 188 14.78 9.18 5.63
N LYS A 189 15.79 9.96 5.24
CA LYS A 189 15.87 10.56 3.89
C LYS A 189 15.95 9.48 2.82
N PHE A 190 16.75 8.45 3.04
CA PHE A 190 16.91 7.33 2.13
C PHE A 190 15.58 6.57 1.97
N GLN A 191 14.89 6.24 3.06
CA GLN A 191 13.63 5.51 2.99
C GLN A 191 12.55 6.28 2.22
N LEU A 192 12.41 7.58 2.48
CA LEU A 192 11.48 8.43 1.74
C LEU A 192 11.91 8.65 0.29
N PHE A 193 13.21 8.74 0.03
CA PHE A 193 13.74 8.83 -1.34
C PHE A 193 13.41 7.57 -2.14
N VAL A 194 13.66 6.38 -1.55
CA VAL A 194 13.39 5.09 -2.18
C VAL A 194 11.91 4.93 -2.49
N LEU A 195 11.03 5.30 -1.56
CA LEU A 195 9.58 5.33 -1.78
C LEU A 195 9.22 6.08 -3.08
N TYR A 196 9.63 7.34 -3.21
CA TYR A 196 9.28 8.14 -4.40
C TYR A 196 9.96 7.60 -5.66
N PHE A 197 11.27 7.37 -5.58
CA PHE A 197 12.06 6.98 -6.74
C PHE A 197 11.60 5.64 -7.31
N LEU A 198 11.36 4.63 -6.46
CA LEU A 198 10.87 3.34 -6.92
C LEU A 198 9.41 3.42 -7.39
N ALA A 199 8.55 4.21 -6.75
CA ALA A 199 7.20 4.44 -7.26
C ALA A 199 7.20 5.07 -8.66
N GLY A 200 8.12 6.00 -8.93
CA GLY A 200 8.33 6.59 -10.26
C GLY A 200 8.90 5.59 -11.26
N LEU A 201 9.86 4.77 -10.83
CA LEU A 201 10.43 3.71 -11.68
C LEU A 201 9.40 2.63 -12.03
N LYS A 202 8.48 2.31 -11.12
CA LYS A 202 7.39 1.37 -11.41
C LYS A 202 6.33 1.96 -12.36
N LYS A 203 6.17 3.29 -12.37
CA LYS A 203 5.33 4.02 -13.33
C LYS A 203 5.91 4.13 -14.75
N THR A 204 7.08 3.53 -15.03
CA THR A 204 7.54 3.36 -16.42
C THR A 204 6.79 2.25 -17.16
N ASP A 205 5.92 1.53 -16.46
CA ASP A 205 5.05 0.54 -17.07
C ASP A 205 4.21 1.15 -18.20
N MET A 206 4.02 0.40 -19.29
CA MET A 206 3.27 0.87 -20.45
C MET A 206 1.83 1.21 -20.11
N GLU A 207 1.22 0.47 -19.18
CA GLU A 207 -0.16 0.72 -18.74
C GLU A 207 -0.32 2.09 -18.10
N TRP A 208 0.71 2.56 -17.39
CA TRP A 208 0.71 3.88 -16.79
C TRP A 208 0.99 4.96 -17.85
N LEU A 209 2.02 4.78 -18.68
CA LEU A 209 2.43 5.80 -19.66
C LEU A 209 1.41 5.99 -20.80
N GLU A 210 0.62 4.96 -21.11
CA GLU A 210 -0.48 5.02 -22.08
C GLU A 210 -1.79 5.57 -21.47
N GLY A 211 -1.86 5.72 -20.14
CA GLY A 211 -3.02 6.31 -19.46
C GLY A 211 -4.12 5.34 -19.09
N TYR A 212 -3.84 4.03 -18.98
CA TYR A 212 -4.84 3.00 -18.70
C TYR A 212 -5.00 2.67 -17.22
N SER A 213 -4.00 2.92 -16.37
CA SER A 213 -4.03 2.59 -14.94
C SER A 213 -5.14 3.30 -14.15
N MET A 214 -5.36 4.60 -14.40
CA MET A 214 -6.29 5.43 -13.62
C MET A 214 -7.10 6.36 -14.54
N ARG A 215 -8.19 5.84 -15.12
CA ARG A 215 -9.07 6.59 -16.03
C ARG A 215 -10.18 7.32 -15.26
N ASN A 216 -10.71 8.39 -15.85
CA ASN A 216 -11.81 9.22 -15.37
C ASN A 216 -11.52 10.08 -14.12
N LEU A 217 -10.24 10.22 -13.72
CA LEU A 217 -9.87 10.97 -12.53
C LEU A 217 -9.92 12.49 -12.76
N GLY A 218 -9.62 12.93 -13.98
CA GLY A 218 -9.63 14.33 -14.42
C GLY A 218 -11.01 14.97 -14.37
N VAL A 219 -12.08 14.17 -14.25
CA VAL A 219 -13.46 14.64 -14.01
C VAL A 219 -13.64 15.11 -12.56
N HIS A 220 -12.78 14.72 -11.62
CA HIS A 220 -12.88 15.15 -10.23
C HIS A 220 -12.68 16.66 -10.05
N TRP A 221 -13.31 17.25 -9.03
CA TRP A 221 -13.30 18.70 -8.79
C TRP A 221 -11.90 19.25 -8.44
N VAL A 222 -11.03 18.41 -7.86
CA VAL A 222 -9.65 18.77 -7.52
C VAL A 222 -8.87 19.26 -8.74
N PHE A 223 -9.23 18.78 -9.93
CA PHE A 223 -8.62 19.21 -11.19
C PHE A 223 -9.31 20.42 -11.85
N ALA A 224 -10.29 21.06 -11.19
CA ALA A 224 -11.00 22.23 -11.73
C ALA A 224 -10.06 23.34 -12.27
N PRO A 225 -8.91 23.66 -11.64
CA PRO A 225 -7.97 24.63 -12.22
C PRO A 225 -7.44 24.24 -13.60
N PHE A 226 -7.26 22.93 -13.86
CA PHE A 226 -6.77 22.42 -15.14
C PHE A 226 -7.88 22.34 -16.20
N LYS A 227 -9.14 22.18 -15.79
CA LYS A 227 -10.30 22.11 -16.69
C LYS A 227 -10.58 23.38 -17.49
N VAL A 228 -9.96 24.50 -17.11
CA VAL A 228 -10.02 25.75 -17.89
C VAL A 228 -9.32 25.59 -19.24
N LEU A 229 -8.30 24.72 -19.32
CA LEU A 229 -7.47 24.55 -20.52
C LEU A 229 -7.51 23.13 -21.10
N LEU A 230 -7.79 22.12 -20.29
CA LEU A 230 -7.68 20.70 -20.66
C LEU A 230 -9.03 19.98 -20.50
N THR A 231 -9.30 19.02 -21.38
CA THR A 231 -10.42 18.08 -21.22
C THR A 231 -10.13 17.08 -20.09
N GLY A 232 -11.15 16.38 -19.57
CA GLY A 232 -10.97 15.36 -18.54
C GLY A 232 -9.96 14.27 -18.93
N GLU A 233 -10.02 13.80 -20.18
CA GLU A 233 -9.09 12.81 -20.73
C GLU A 233 -7.66 13.35 -20.87
N GLN A 234 -7.50 14.61 -21.29
CA GLN A 234 -6.19 15.25 -21.34
C GLN A 234 -5.60 15.44 -19.94
N ILE A 235 -6.43 15.73 -18.94
CA ILE A 235 -5.98 15.82 -17.54
C ILE A 235 -5.53 14.45 -17.05
N ASP A 236 -6.29 13.39 -17.32
CA ASP A 236 -5.88 12.02 -16.99
C ASP A 236 -4.53 11.70 -17.61
N TYR A 237 -4.37 11.92 -18.91
CA TYR A 237 -3.14 11.56 -19.60
C TYR A 237 -1.94 12.43 -19.17
N ILE A 238 -2.09 13.75 -19.23
CA ILE A 238 -0.96 14.69 -19.04
C ILE A 238 -0.65 14.90 -17.56
N ILE A 239 -1.67 15.15 -16.73
CA ILE A 239 -1.48 15.55 -15.33
C ILE A 239 -1.39 14.32 -14.43
N VAL A 240 -2.33 13.38 -14.54
CA VAL A 240 -2.35 12.19 -13.65
C VAL A 240 -1.23 11.23 -14.02
N HIS A 241 -1.12 10.84 -15.28
CA HIS A 241 -0.14 9.84 -15.69
C HIS A 241 1.25 10.44 -15.91
N TRP A 242 1.43 11.35 -16.87
CA TRP A 242 2.77 11.86 -17.21
C TRP A 242 3.42 12.72 -16.13
N PHE A 243 2.70 13.74 -15.62
CA PHE A 243 3.23 14.57 -14.55
C PHE A 243 3.37 13.79 -13.24
N GLY A 244 2.41 12.91 -12.90
CA GLY A 244 2.52 12.02 -11.74
C GLY A 244 3.75 11.11 -11.80
N PHE A 245 4.01 10.50 -12.97
CA PHE A 245 5.22 9.71 -13.23
C PHE A 245 6.50 10.54 -13.03
N LEU A 246 6.60 11.68 -13.70
CA LEU A 246 7.79 12.52 -13.65
C LEU A 246 8.04 13.07 -12.23
N LEU A 247 6.97 13.44 -11.54
CA LEU A 247 7.05 13.92 -10.17
C LEU A 247 7.59 12.82 -9.25
N ASP A 248 7.03 11.61 -9.26
CA ASP A 248 7.51 10.52 -8.41
C ASP A 248 8.98 10.17 -8.70
N LEU A 249 9.35 10.10 -9.99
CA LEU A 249 10.72 9.78 -10.40
C LEU A 249 11.74 10.85 -9.95
N THR A 250 11.33 12.13 -9.90
CA THR A 250 12.22 13.26 -9.61
C THR A 250 12.11 13.82 -8.19
N ALA A 251 11.03 13.54 -7.45
CA ALA A 251 10.72 14.12 -6.14
C ALA A 251 11.87 13.92 -5.14
N GLY A 252 12.41 12.71 -5.05
CA GLY A 252 13.56 12.41 -4.20
C GLY A 252 14.78 13.30 -4.50
N PHE A 253 15.12 13.49 -5.77
CA PHE A 253 16.24 14.35 -6.18
C PHE A 253 15.96 15.83 -5.92
N LEU A 254 14.73 16.28 -6.21
CA LEU A 254 14.30 17.66 -5.98
C LEU A 254 14.42 18.03 -4.50
N LEU A 255 14.01 17.14 -3.59
CA LEU A 255 14.04 17.36 -2.14
C LEU A 255 15.46 17.31 -1.55
N VAL A 256 16.30 16.38 -2.02
CA VAL A 256 17.68 16.22 -1.51
C VAL A 256 18.54 17.43 -1.91
N TYR A 257 18.47 17.88 -3.17
CA TYR A 257 19.31 18.95 -3.66
C TYR A 257 18.84 20.34 -3.19
N GLY A 258 19.72 21.06 -2.47
CA GLY A 258 19.34 22.27 -1.73
C GLY A 258 18.77 23.41 -2.59
N LYS A 259 19.18 23.54 -3.86
CA LYS A 259 18.67 24.60 -4.75
C LYS A 259 17.28 24.30 -5.31
N THR A 260 16.97 23.02 -5.57
CA THR A 260 15.66 22.59 -6.10
C THR A 260 14.65 22.28 -5.01
N ARG A 261 15.10 22.16 -3.75
CA ARG A 261 14.25 21.77 -2.62
C ARG A 261 12.99 22.62 -2.46
N PRO A 262 13.00 23.96 -2.57
CA PRO A 262 11.76 24.74 -2.45
C PRO A 262 10.72 24.36 -3.51
N LEU A 263 11.16 24.10 -4.75
CA LEU A 263 10.30 23.63 -5.82
C LEU A 263 9.74 22.23 -5.53
N GLY A 264 10.61 21.31 -5.11
CA GLY A 264 10.19 19.96 -4.70
C GLY A 264 9.20 19.97 -3.54
N MET A 265 9.41 20.85 -2.56
CA MET A 265 8.48 21.03 -1.43
C MET A 265 7.11 21.51 -1.89
N LEU A 266 7.05 22.48 -2.81
CA LEU A 266 5.79 22.96 -3.36
C LEU A 266 5.07 21.86 -4.14
N MET A 267 5.75 21.23 -5.11
CA MET A 267 5.17 20.20 -5.98
C MET A 267 4.68 18.98 -5.18
N CYS A 268 5.51 18.46 -4.27
CA CYS A 268 5.12 17.32 -3.43
C CYS A 268 3.97 17.69 -2.48
N SER A 269 3.97 18.91 -1.92
CA SER A 269 2.88 19.32 -1.03
C SER A 269 1.56 19.41 -1.77
N THR A 270 1.54 20.02 -2.95
CA THR A 270 0.34 20.08 -3.80
C THR A 270 -0.13 18.68 -4.19
N PHE A 271 0.78 17.79 -4.60
CA PHE A 271 0.45 16.40 -4.94
C PHE A 271 -0.19 15.65 -3.76
N HIS A 272 0.41 15.72 -2.57
CA HIS A 272 -0.14 15.05 -1.38
C HIS A 272 -1.48 15.65 -0.97
N LEU A 273 -1.63 16.97 -1.00
CA LEU A 273 -2.92 17.62 -0.70
C LEU A 273 -4.01 17.32 -1.74
N MET A 274 -3.66 17.03 -2.99
CA MET A 274 -4.62 16.52 -3.97
C MET A 274 -5.01 15.07 -3.65
N ASN A 275 -4.02 14.24 -3.29
CA ASN A 275 -4.25 12.84 -2.95
C ASN A 275 -5.10 12.63 -1.70
N THR A 276 -5.09 13.55 -0.72
CA THR A 276 -6.01 13.49 0.44
C THR A 276 -7.49 13.54 0.03
N ARG A 277 -7.80 14.00 -1.19
CA ARG A 277 -9.16 14.11 -1.73
C ARG A 277 -9.47 13.18 -2.87
N LEU A 278 -8.46 12.78 -3.65
CA LEU A 278 -8.65 11.86 -4.77
C LEU A 278 -8.81 10.41 -4.30
N PHE A 279 -8.06 10.02 -3.27
CA PHE A 279 -7.99 8.63 -2.85
C PHE A 279 -8.20 8.48 -1.34
N SER A 280 -8.93 7.44 -0.95
CA SER A 280 -9.03 7.00 0.44
C SER A 280 -7.82 6.13 0.82
N ILE A 281 -6.61 6.71 0.76
CA ILE A 281 -5.33 6.04 1.06
C ILE A 281 -4.84 6.29 2.49
N GLY A 282 -5.76 6.64 3.38
CA GLY A 282 -5.50 6.86 4.80
C GLY A 282 -4.51 7.97 5.10
N MET A 283 -3.66 7.74 6.11
CA MET A 283 -2.76 8.76 6.66
C MET A 283 -1.55 9.10 5.75
N PHE A 284 -1.41 8.47 4.59
CA PHE A 284 -0.18 8.52 3.80
C PHE A 284 0.22 9.92 3.33
N PRO A 285 -0.68 10.72 2.73
CA PRO A 285 -0.31 12.06 2.29
C PRO A 285 0.11 12.95 3.47
N TYR A 286 -0.54 12.78 4.63
CA TYR A 286 -0.21 13.54 5.85
C TYR A 286 1.14 13.14 6.42
N VAL A 287 1.47 11.85 6.45
CA VAL A 287 2.78 11.36 6.89
C VAL A 287 3.88 11.86 5.97
N CYS A 288 3.66 11.85 4.65
CA CYS A 288 4.61 12.41 3.69
C CYS A 288 4.82 13.91 3.92
N LEU A 289 3.74 14.69 4.04
CA LEU A 289 3.80 16.13 4.35
C LEU A 289 4.54 16.41 5.66
N ALA A 290 4.27 15.63 6.71
CA ALA A 290 4.93 15.76 8.01
C ALA A 290 6.41 15.38 7.99
N ALA A 291 6.81 14.45 7.12
CA ALA A 291 8.18 13.99 7.00
C ALA A 291 9.03 14.87 6.07
N MET A 292 8.43 15.55 5.10
CA MET A 292 9.13 16.43 4.14
C MET A 292 10.10 17.44 4.78
N PRO A 293 9.80 18.11 5.91
CA PRO A 293 10.75 19.00 6.58
C PRO A 293 12.09 18.37 6.96
N ILE A 294 12.21 17.03 7.02
CA ILE A 294 13.49 16.34 7.26
C ILE A 294 14.55 16.71 6.20
N PHE A 295 14.12 17.03 4.99
CA PHE A 295 15.02 17.39 3.89
C PHE A 295 15.61 18.79 4.03
N CYS A 296 15.02 19.67 4.85
CA CYS A 296 15.53 21.00 5.15
C CYS A 296 16.85 20.99 5.93
N GLU A 297 17.38 22.18 6.23
CA GLU A 297 18.56 22.33 7.11
C GLU A 297 18.26 21.78 8.50
N PHE A 298 19.23 21.09 9.13
CA PHE A 298 18.98 20.34 10.37
C PHE A 298 18.44 21.18 11.53
N ASP A 299 18.78 22.47 11.57
CA ASP A 299 18.44 23.46 12.60
C ASP A 299 17.27 24.39 12.19
N TRP A 300 16.56 24.08 11.10
CA TRP A 300 15.42 24.89 10.64
C TRP A 300 14.39 25.19 11.74
N PRO A 301 14.02 24.27 12.66
CA PRO A 301 13.05 24.56 13.71
C PRO A 301 13.54 25.64 14.67
N LYS A 302 14.83 25.58 15.05
CA LYS A 302 15.46 26.59 15.91
C LYS A 302 15.49 27.96 15.23
N ARG A 303 15.82 28.01 13.93
CA ARG A 303 15.81 29.24 13.13
C ARG A 303 14.42 29.86 13.04
N CYS A 304 13.39 29.05 12.81
CA CYS A 304 12.00 29.49 12.76
C CYS A 304 11.55 30.05 14.12
N MET A 305 11.82 29.33 15.22
CA MET A 305 11.47 29.77 16.57
C MET A 305 12.16 31.09 16.94
N ASN A 306 13.46 31.25 16.61
CA ASN A 306 14.19 32.49 16.87
C ASN A 306 13.62 33.69 16.09
N LYS A 307 13.16 33.48 14.85
CA LYS A 307 12.48 34.53 14.06
C LYS A 307 11.13 34.93 14.67
N ILE A 308 10.34 33.96 15.12
CA ILE A 308 9.04 34.19 15.76
C ILE A 308 9.22 34.90 17.11
N CYS A 309 10.17 34.49 17.94
CA CYS A 309 10.47 35.15 19.21
C CYS A 309 10.99 36.58 19.02
N ARG A 310 11.83 36.84 18.01
CA ARG A 310 12.29 38.19 17.68
C ARG A 310 11.14 39.11 17.22
N THR A 311 10.29 38.64 16.30
CA THR A 311 9.10 39.41 15.87
C THR A 311 8.12 39.67 17.02
N LYS A 312 8.01 38.76 18.00
CA LYS A 312 7.16 38.95 19.18
C LYS A 312 7.73 39.98 20.16
N ILE A 313 9.06 40.04 20.31
CA ILE A 313 9.78 41.04 21.12
C ILE A 313 9.72 42.42 20.45
N ASP A 314 9.92 42.50 19.13
CA ASP A 314 9.84 43.76 18.39
C ASP A 314 8.40 44.33 18.38
N ASN A 315 7.38 43.46 18.30
CA ASN A 315 5.97 43.89 18.42
C ASN A 315 5.55 44.26 19.84
N THR A 316 6.20 43.73 20.89
CA THR A 316 5.91 44.14 22.28
C THR A 316 6.63 45.43 22.65
N ASN A 317 7.82 45.68 22.12
CA ASN A 317 8.53 46.95 22.29
C ASN A 317 7.88 48.09 21.48
N ASN A 318 7.20 47.81 20.36
CA ASN A 318 6.45 48.82 19.60
C ASN A 318 5.01 49.07 20.11
N ALA A 319 4.47 48.21 20.98
CA ALA A 319 3.14 48.38 21.58
C ALA A 319 3.17 49.01 22.98
N GLY A 320 4.36 49.21 23.57
CA GLY A 320 4.55 49.85 24.87
C GLY A 320 5.61 50.94 24.81
N GLY A 321 5.19 52.19 24.66
CA GLY A 321 5.99 53.35 25.08
C GLY A 321 6.37 54.32 23.97
N ASN A 322 5.54 55.36 23.81
CA ASN A 322 6.01 56.67 23.37
C ASN A 322 6.75 57.34 24.55
N GLY A 323 7.94 57.88 24.29
CA GLY A 323 8.60 58.90 25.12
C GLY A 323 9.63 58.43 26.15
N ASN A 324 10.92 58.40 25.78
CA ASN A 324 11.86 59.49 26.12
C ASN A 324 13.34 59.09 25.95
N ASN A 325 14.03 59.89 25.13
CA ASN A 325 15.39 60.41 25.24
C ASN A 325 16.58 59.47 25.46
N ALA A 326 17.39 59.39 24.39
CA ALA A 326 18.82 59.70 24.36
C ALA A 326 19.69 59.24 25.54
N THR A 327 20.58 58.30 25.26
CA THR A 327 22.00 58.49 25.55
C THR A 327 22.83 57.72 24.53
N ASN A 328 23.62 58.47 23.77
CA ASN A 328 24.74 57.95 23.01
C ASN A 328 25.74 57.33 23.99
N THR A 329 25.86 56.02 23.99
CA THR A 329 27.04 55.34 24.52
C THR A 329 27.64 54.49 23.41
N VAL A 330 28.74 55.03 22.87
CA VAL A 330 29.74 54.33 22.09
C VAL A 330 30.08 53.01 22.82
N PRO A 331 30.03 51.84 22.17
CA PRO A 331 30.65 50.65 22.72
C PRO A 331 32.16 50.86 22.61
N THR A 332 32.78 51.12 23.76
CA THR A 332 34.21 51.03 23.97
C THR A 332 34.70 49.67 23.50
N THR A 333 35.73 49.72 22.66
CA THR A 333 36.60 48.62 22.28
C THR A 333 37.18 47.96 23.53
N ALA A 334 36.54 46.89 24.00
CA ALA A 334 37.17 45.94 24.90
C ALA A 334 38.16 45.11 24.07
N ASN A 335 39.44 45.43 24.23
CA ASN A 335 40.57 44.57 23.88
C ASN A 335 40.36 43.20 24.54
N ASP A 336 39.86 42.24 23.78
CA ASP A 336 40.04 40.83 24.11
C ASP A 336 41.32 40.38 23.41
N GLY A 337 42.38 40.22 24.22
CA GLY A 337 43.68 39.72 23.80
C GLY A 337 43.56 38.28 23.32
N SER A 338 43.20 38.12 22.05
CA SER A 338 43.32 36.89 21.29
C SER A 338 44.80 36.51 21.18
N SER A 339 45.27 35.72 22.14
CA SER A 339 46.46 34.88 21.96
C SER A 339 46.21 33.96 20.76
N ASN A 340 46.84 34.30 19.64
CA ASN A 340 46.98 33.44 18.48
C ASN A 340 47.78 32.20 18.87
N ASP A 341 47.11 31.15 19.35
CA ASP A 341 47.66 29.79 19.36
C ASP A 341 47.39 29.15 17.99
N PRO A 342 48.41 28.92 17.14
CA PRO A 342 48.23 28.34 15.81
C PRO A 342 47.88 26.83 15.83
N ASN A 343 47.76 26.19 17.01
CA ASN A 343 47.57 24.74 17.09
C ASN A 343 46.11 24.22 17.11
N ARG A 344 45.08 25.07 17.02
CA ARG A 344 43.68 24.62 17.13
C ARG A 344 43.11 23.90 15.89
N HIS A 345 43.85 23.82 14.78
CA HIS A 345 43.38 23.19 13.53
C HIS A 345 44.08 21.87 13.14
N ARG A 346 44.65 21.13 14.09
CA ARG A 346 44.87 19.68 13.86
C ARG A 346 43.59 18.92 14.20
N ARG A 347 42.67 18.81 13.22
CA ARG A 347 41.57 17.81 13.25
C ARG A 347 42.22 16.43 13.44
N ARG A 348 42.33 15.95 14.68
CA ARG A 348 42.72 14.56 14.98
C ARG A 348 41.79 13.67 14.14
N ARG A 349 42.35 12.89 13.22
CA ARG A 349 41.58 11.86 12.49
C ARG A 349 40.95 10.96 13.55
N ARG A 350 39.62 11.07 13.73
CA ARG A 350 38.86 10.21 14.62
C ARG A 350 38.98 8.78 14.08
N THR A 351 39.63 7.91 14.84
CA THR A 351 39.71 6.49 14.54
C THR A 351 38.33 5.88 14.72
N VAL A 352 37.84 5.19 13.69
CA VAL A 352 36.50 4.62 13.67
C VAL A 352 36.44 3.40 14.60
N GLY A 353 35.50 3.40 15.54
CA GLY A 353 35.31 2.28 16.47
C GLY A 353 34.60 1.09 15.82
N PHE A 354 34.78 -0.12 16.39
CA PHE A 354 34.11 -1.33 15.90
C PHE A 354 32.59 -1.21 15.86
N ARG A 355 31.97 -0.59 16.88
CA ARG A 355 30.51 -0.35 16.92
C ARG A 355 30.04 0.56 15.77
N GLU A 356 30.81 1.58 15.43
CA GLU A 356 30.48 2.53 14.37
C GLU A 356 30.55 1.87 12.99
N LYS A 357 31.55 0.99 12.81
CA LYS A 357 31.65 0.11 11.66
C LYS A 357 30.41 -0.78 11.58
N LEU A 358 30.11 -1.55 12.62
CA LEU A 358 28.94 -2.43 12.63
C LEU A 358 27.64 -1.71 12.23
N VAL A 359 27.36 -0.53 12.82
CA VAL A 359 26.18 0.28 12.47
C VAL A 359 26.21 0.72 10.99
N SER A 360 27.37 1.13 10.48
CA SER A 360 27.51 1.47 9.05
C SER A 360 27.27 0.26 8.14
N GLY A 361 27.71 -0.93 8.55
CA GLY A 361 27.40 -2.18 7.87
C GLY A 361 25.91 -2.46 7.82
N LEU A 362 25.21 -2.34 8.96
CA LEU A 362 23.75 -2.50 9.04
C LEU A 362 23.00 -1.48 8.17
N ILE A 363 23.45 -0.23 8.11
CA ILE A 363 22.88 0.80 7.24
C ILE A 363 23.00 0.39 5.76
N LEU A 364 24.19 -0.07 5.33
CA LEU A 364 24.39 -0.52 3.95
C LEU A 364 23.54 -1.77 3.64
N THR A 365 23.45 -2.72 4.57
CA THR A 365 22.57 -3.88 4.44
C THR A 365 21.10 -3.46 4.30
N TYR A 366 20.64 -2.51 5.11
CA TYR A 366 19.28 -1.97 5.01
C TYR A 366 19.03 -1.30 3.65
N CYS A 367 19.96 -0.47 3.18
CA CYS A 367 19.85 0.16 1.87
C CYS A 367 19.82 -0.87 0.73
N GLY A 368 20.67 -1.90 0.81
CA GLY A 368 20.67 -3.00 -0.15
C GLY A 368 19.35 -3.78 -0.13
N LEU A 369 18.82 -4.06 1.06
CA LEU A 369 17.55 -4.75 1.24
C LEU A 369 16.37 -3.96 0.66
N GLN A 370 16.29 -2.65 0.93
CA GLN A 370 15.22 -1.79 0.41
C GLN A 370 15.34 -1.55 -1.10
N GLY A 371 16.53 -1.64 -1.68
CA GLY A 371 16.72 -1.65 -3.14
C GLY A 371 16.38 -2.99 -3.78
N PHE A 372 16.58 -4.10 -3.06
CA PHE A 372 16.40 -5.46 -3.57
C PHE A 372 14.97 -5.98 -3.46
N LEU A 373 14.34 -5.84 -2.27
CA LEU A 373 13.03 -6.44 -1.99
C LEU A 373 11.97 -6.05 -3.03
N PRO A 374 11.84 -4.79 -3.48
CA PRO A 374 10.82 -4.44 -4.48
C PRO A 374 10.92 -5.19 -5.82
N TYR A 375 12.06 -5.83 -6.09
CA TYR A 375 12.35 -6.62 -7.27
C TYR A 375 12.54 -8.11 -6.97
N SER A 376 12.31 -8.59 -5.75
CA SER A 376 12.52 -10.00 -5.37
C SER A 376 11.45 -10.97 -5.85
N HIS A 377 10.52 -10.54 -6.71
CA HIS A 377 9.39 -11.34 -7.22
C HIS A 377 9.81 -12.56 -8.05
N PHE A 378 11.05 -12.59 -8.54
CA PHE A 378 11.62 -13.78 -9.19
C PHE A 378 11.89 -14.92 -8.19
N ILE A 379 12.02 -14.62 -6.90
CA ILE A 379 12.16 -15.59 -5.81
C ILE A 379 10.76 -15.96 -5.29
N THR A 380 9.91 -14.96 -5.06
CA THR A 380 8.61 -15.17 -4.42
C THR A 380 7.48 -15.41 -5.43
N LYS A 381 7.65 -16.39 -6.32
CA LYS A 381 6.74 -16.63 -7.45
C LYS A 381 5.32 -16.99 -7.03
N GLY A 382 5.12 -17.56 -5.85
CA GLY A 382 3.78 -17.91 -5.34
C GLY A 382 2.90 -16.71 -5.04
N TYR A 383 3.49 -15.54 -4.80
CA TYR A 383 2.73 -14.30 -4.63
C TYR A 383 2.51 -13.57 -5.95
N ASN A 384 3.13 -14.01 -7.05
CA ASN A 384 2.88 -13.41 -8.36
C ASN A 384 1.50 -13.83 -8.83
N ASN A 385 0.77 -12.85 -9.36
CA ASN A 385 -0.49 -13.08 -10.05
C ASN A 385 -0.36 -12.52 -11.49
N TRP A 386 -1.38 -11.89 -12.06
CA TRP A 386 -1.24 -11.09 -13.29
C TRP A 386 -0.21 -9.95 -13.12
N THR A 387 0.08 -9.57 -11.87
CA THR A 387 1.11 -8.62 -11.50
C THR A 387 2.19 -9.29 -10.64
N ASN A 388 3.44 -8.88 -10.81
CA ASN A 388 4.58 -9.46 -10.10
C ASN A 388 4.71 -8.94 -8.66
N GLY A 389 5.00 -9.85 -7.73
CA GLY A 389 5.37 -9.57 -6.34
C GLY A 389 4.21 -9.54 -5.35
N LEU A 390 4.54 -9.68 -4.06
CA LEU A 390 3.55 -9.53 -2.99
C LEU A 390 3.09 -8.07 -2.92
N TYR A 391 1.78 -7.89 -2.97
CA TYR A 391 1.14 -6.60 -2.83
C TYR A 391 1.55 -5.94 -1.50
N GLY A 392 2.24 -4.80 -1.57
CA GLY A 392 2.46 -3.92 -0.42
C GLY A 392 3.91 -3.69 0.04
N TYR A 393 4.94 -4.33 -0.52
CA TYR A 393 6.35 -3.90 -0.29
C TYR A 393 7.12 -3.53 -1.56
N SER A 394 6.50 -3.71 -2.73
CA SER A 394 7.11 -3.44 -4.04
C SER A 394 7.02 -1.99 -4.51
N TRP A 395 6.39 -1.12 -3.71
CA TRP A 395 6.13 0.29 -4.03
C TRP A 395 5.30 0.51 -5.31
N ASP A 396 4.54 -0.51 -5.72
CA ASP A 396 3.63 -0.47 -6.89
C ASP A 396 2.36 0.33 -6.53
N MET A 397 2.47 1.65 -6.44
CA MET A 397 1.37 2.52 -6.03
C MET A 397 0.50 2.92 -7.21
N MET A 398 -0.75 2.46 -7.21
CA MET A 398 -1.83 2.84 -8.14
C MET A 398 -1.59 2.46 -9.62
N ILE A 399 -0.65 1.56 -9.91
CA ILE A 399 -0.36 1.13 -11.29
C ILE A 399 -1.45 0.19 -11.84
N HIS A 400 -2.09 -0.56 -10.94
CA HIS A 400 -3.05 -1.59 -11.28
C HIS A 400 -4.39 -1.30 -10.60
N SER A 401 -5.40 -1.06 -11.41
CA SER A 401 -6.81 -0.99 -11.00
C SER A 401 -7.49 -2.29 -11.38
N TRP A 402 -8.13 -2.91 -10.38
CA TRP A 402 -8.76 -4.21 -10.51
C TRP A 402 -10.27 -4.09 -10.28
N ASP A 403 -11.04 -4.49 -11.28
CA ASP A 403 -12.49 -4.56 -11.19
C ASP A 403 -12.94 -6.02 -11.11
N THR A 404 -13.62 -6.40 -10.03
CA THR A 404 -14.11 -7.77 -9.81
C THR A 404 -15.60 -7.81 -10.09
N VAL A 405 -15.99 -8.58 -11.09
CA VAL A 405 -17.32 -8.51 -11.70
C VAL A 405 -18.21 -9.63 -11.19
N LEU A 406 -17.66 -10.84 -11.10
CA LEU A 406 -18.36 -12.03 -10.65
C LEU A 406 -17.42 -12.88 -9.79
N VAL A 407 -17.94 -13.35 -8.66
CA VAL A 407 -17.27 -14.34 -7.82
C VAL A 407 -18.28 -15.44 -7.54
N VAL A 408 -17.92 -16.68 -7.85
CA VAL A 408 -18.75 -17.86 -7.55
C VAL A 408 -17.91 -18.79 -6.69
N VAL A 409 -18.45 -19.12 -5.52
CA VAL A 409 -17.87 -20.12 -4.62
C VAL A 409 -18.78 -21.34 -4.65
N ARG A 410 -18.29 -22.43 -5.22
CA ARG A 410 -19.02 -23.70 -5.35
C ARG A 410 -18.43 -24.74 -4.40
N VAL A 411 -19.27 -25.28 -3.54
CA VAL A 411 -18.95 -26.37 -2.62
C VAL A 411 -19.64 -27.63 -3.13
N VAL A 412 -18.88 -28.72 -3.22
CA VAL A 412 -19.39 -30.03 -3.65
C VAL A 412 -19.22 -31.02 -2.51
N ASP A 413 -20.30 -31.67 -2.10
CA ASP A 413 -20.23 -32.81 -1.20
C ASP A 413 -19.91 -34.07 -2.01
N ASN A 414 -18.71 -34.60 -1.84
CA ASN A 414 -18.20 -35.70 -2.67
C ASN A 414 -18.92 -37.03 -2.41
N LEU A 415 -19.68 -37.15 -1.30
CA LEU A 415 -20.48 -38.35 -1.04
C LEU A 415 -21.81 -38.33 -1.78
N THR A 416 -22.46 -37.16 -1.83
CA THR A 416 -23.79 -37.02 -2.46
C THR A 416 -23.72 -36.55 -3.91
N GLY A 417 -22.59 -35.96 -4.32
CA GLY A 417 -22.41 -35.30 -5.60
C GLY A 417 -23.21 -34.01 -5.75
N LYS A 418 -23.80 -33.48 -4.67
CA LYS A 418 -24.58 -32.25 -4.71
C LYS A 418 -23.66 -31.03 -4.70
N GLU A 419 -24.01 -30.06 -5.54
CA GLU A 419 -23.33 -28.77 -5.62
C GLU A 419 -24.13 -27.69 -4.90
N HIS A 420 -23.42 -26.84 -4.17
CA HIS A 420 -23.96 -25.74 -3.41
C HIS A 420 -23.14 -24.48 -3.66
N PHE A 421 -23.82 -23.33 -3.70
CA PHE A 421 -23.17 -22.04 -3.95
C PHE A 421 -23.23 -21.20 -2.68
N LEU A 422 -22.08 -20.67 -2.27
CA LEU A 422 -21.96 -19.81 -1.11
C LEU A 422 -21.84 -18.35 -1.53
N ASP A 423 -22.33 -17.46 -0.66
CA ASP A 423 -22.04 -16.04 -0.76
C ASP A 423 -20.53 -15.81 -0.65
N PRO A 424 -19.88 -15.19 -1.65
CA PRO A 424 -18.45 -14.86 -1.60
C PRO A 424 -18.02 -13.95 -0.44
N THR A 425 -18.98 -13.32 0.24
CA THR A 425 -18.74 -12.46 1.40
C THR A 425 -18.88 -13.19 2.74
N ALA A 426 -19.20 -14.49 2.70
CA ALA A 426 -19.33 -15.33 3.89
C ALA A 426 -18.03 -15.34 4.71
N TRP A 427 -18.13 -14.97 5.98
CA TRP A 427 -17.03 -14.90 6.97
C TRP A 427 -15.80 -14.12 6.52
N VAL A 428 -15.93 -13.16 5.60
CA VAL A 428 -14.78 -12.38 5.15
C VAL A 428 -15.07 -10.89 5.19
N GLN A 429 -14.04 -10.11 5.48
CA GLN A 429 -14.19 -8.69 5.75
C GLN A 429 -14.00 -7.80 4.51
N ASN A 430 -13.30 -8.30 3.49
CA ASN A 430 -13.06 -7.60 2.24
C ASN A 430 -12.87 -8.60 1.09
N ASN A 431 -12.79 -8.09 -0.14
CA ASN A 431 -12.67 -8.89 -1.35
C ASN A 431 -11.23 -9.05 -1.86
N ARG A 432 -10.19 -8.66 -1.09
CA ARG A 432 -8.81 -8.71 -1.60
C ARG A 432 -8.36 -10.15 -1.89
N TRP A 433 -8.92 -11.11 -1.16
CA TRP A 433 -8.61 -12.53 -1.34
C TRP A 433 -8.85 -13.02 -2.77
N THR A 434 -9.81 -12.44 -3.51
CA THR A 434 -10.16 -12.84 -4.88
C THR A 434 -9.04 -12.58 -5.89
N LYS A 435 -8.06 -11.74 -5.54
CA LYS A 435 -6.98 -11.28 -6.42
C LYS A 435 -5.62 -11.88 -6.05
N HIS A 436 -5.56 -12.74 -5.04
CA HIS A 436 -4.30 -13.35 -4.61
C HIS A 436 -4.48 -14.85 -4.34
N ALA A 437 -3.66 -15.66 -5.01
CA ALA A 437 -3.79 -17.11 -5.00
C ALA A 437 -3.64 -17.70 -3.58
N ASP A 438 -2.65 -17.22 -2.83
CA ASP A 438 -2.44 -17.61 -1.44
C ASP A 438 -3.64 -17.30 -0.55
N MET A 439 -4.26 -16.13 -0.71
CA MET A 439 -5.44 -15.74 0.06
C MET A 439 -6.69 -16.53 -0.37
N THR A 440 -6.85 -16.81 -1.66
CA THR A 440 -8.00 -17.60 -2.15
C THR A 440 -7.95 -19.03 -1.60
N MET A 441 -6.77 -19.65 -1.53
CA MET A 441 -6.62 -20.96 -0.90
C MET A 441 -6.80 -20.90 0.62
N GLN A 442 -6.28 -19.88 1.30
CA GLN A 442 -6.56 -19.64 2.73
C GLN A 442 -8.07 -19.47 2.99
N TYR A 443 -8.80 -18.79 2.09
CA TYR A 443 -10.25 -18.63 2.17
C TYR A 443 -10.97 -19.98 2.03
N ALA A 444 -10.58 -20.82 1.05
CA ALA A 444 -11.15 -22.15 0.88
C ALA A 444 -10.99 -23.03 2.13
N HIS A 445 -9.80 -23.03 2.74
CA HIS A 445 -9.58 -23.77 4.00
C HIS A 445 -10.37 -23.19 5.18
N CYS A 446 -10.48 -21.87 5.27
CA CYS A 446 -11.32 -21.22 6.28
C CYS A 446 -12.80 -21.58 6.12
N LEU A 447 -13.33 -21.51 4.89
CA LEU A 447 -14.68 -21.95 4.55
C LEU A 447 -14.93 -23.39 4.96
N ARG A 448 -14.04 -24.32 4.60
CA ARG A 448 -14.13 -25.72 5.02
C ARG A 448 -14.25 -25.82 6.54
N ASN A 449 -13.36 -25.16 7.29
CA ASN A 449 -13.38 -25.25 8.75
C ASN A 449 -14.69 -24.72 9.33
N ASN A 450 -15.21 -23.59 8.85
CA ASN A 450 -16.47 -23.03 9.31
C ASN A 450 -17.67 -23.93 8.99
N LEU A 451 -17.71 -24.50 7.78
CA LEU A 451 -18.77 -25.42 7.37
C LEU A 451 -18.77 -26.70 8.22
N LEU A 452 -17.59 -27.22 8.57
CA LEU A 452 -17.46 -28.40 9.45
C LEU A 452 -17.87 -28.10 10.89
N LEU A 453 -17.52 -26.92 11.41
CA LEU A 453 -17.98 -26.48 12.73
C LEU A 453 -19.50 -26.40 12.79
N GLU A 454 -20.14 -25.78 11.79
CA GLU A 454 -21.59 -25.72 11.71
C GLU A 454 -22.24 -27.10 11.56
N LEU A 455 -21.58 -28.04 10.87
CA LEU A 455 -22.05 -29.41 10.74
C LEU A 455 -21.99 -30.16 12.07
N ASP A 456 -20.92 -29.98 12.84
CA ASP A 456 -20.78 -30.61 14.16
C ASP A 456 -21.76 -30.01 15.18
N ASP A 457 -21.97 -28.69 15.16
CA ASP A 457 -22.99 -28.02 15.97
C ASP A 457 -24.40 -28.54 15.64
N ALA A 458 -24.71 -28.73 14.35
CA ALA A 458 -25.98 -29.28 13.90
C ALA A 458 -26.21 -30.71 14.40
N LYS A 459 -25.16 -31.56 14.37
CA LYS A 459 -25.22 -32.93 14.90
C LYS A 459 -25.46 -32.96 16.41
N LEU A 460 -24.84 -32.03 17.16
CA LEU A 460 -24.99 -31.94 18.62
C LEU A 460 -26.39 -31.45 19.03
N LEU A 461 -26.93 -30.47 18.33
CA LEU A 461 -28.23 -29.85 18.64
C LEU A 461 -29.42 -30.65 18.12
N GLY A 462 -29.20 -31.71 17.32
CA GLY A 462 -30.26 -32.49 16.70
C GLY A 462 -31.06 -31.73 15.65
N ASP A 463 -30.51 -30.64 15.12
CA ASP A 463 -31.20 -29.77 14.19
C ASP A 463 -31.00 -30.23 12.74
N SER A 464 -32.03 -30.84 12.17
CA SER A 464 -32.05 -31.30 10.78
C SER A 464 -32.18 -30.17 9.73
N LYS A 465 -32.28 -28.91 10.16
CA LYS A 465 -32.58 -27.77 9.28
C LYS A 465 -31.42 -26.82 8.96
N SER A 466 -30.23 -26.94 9.57
CA SER A 466 -29.21 -25.88 9.45
C SER A 466 -28.24 -26.06 8.27
N ILE A 467 -27.42 -27.13 8.26
CA ILE A 467 -26.37 -27.32 7.25
C ILE A 467 -26.22 -28.75 6.74
N SER A 468 -26.73 -29.73 7.49
CA SER A 468 -26.71 -31.15 7.14
C SER A 468 -27.47 -31.50 5.85
N GLN A 469 -28.30 -30.57 5.35
CA GLN A 469 -28.98 -30.67 4.06
C GLN A 469 -28.07 -30.37 2.87
N TYR A 470 -27.01 -29.60 3.10
CA TYR A 470 -26.05 -29.15 2.10
C TYR A 470 -24.76 -29.97 2.15
N ILE A 471 -24.25 -30.25 3.35
CA ILE A 471 -23.00 -31.00 3.52
C ILE A 471 -23.23 -32.14 4.51
N THR A 472 -22.91 -33.37 4.09
CA THR A 472 -23.12 -34.56 4.92
C THR A 472 -21.85 -35.07 5.60
N SER A 473 -20.68 -34.68 5.10
CA SER A 473 -19.38 -35.19 5.57
C SER A 473 -18.27 -34.15 5.48
N ASP A 474 -17.08 -34.52 5.94
CA ASP A 474 -15.84 -33.74 5.82
C ASP A 474 -15.16 -33.88 4.45
N ASN A 475 -15.66 -34.78 3.60
CA ASN A 475 -15.23 -34.98 2.23
C ASN A 475 -15.97 -34.03 1.28
N ILE A 476 -15.54 -32.78 1.30
CA ILE A 476 -16.02 -31.73 0.41
C ILE A 476 -14.90 -31.25 -0.51
N SER A 477 -15.28 -30.72 -1.67
CA SER A 477 -14.40 -30.00 -2.59
C SER A 477 -14.89 -28.56 -2.76
N ILE A 478 -13.96 -27.61 -2.87
CA ILE A 478 -14.28 -26.18 -3.01
C ILE A 478 -13.65 -25.64 -4.28
N TYR A 479 -14.50 -25.09 -5.15
CA TYR A 479 -14.13 -24.48 -6.42
C TYR A 479 -14.47 -22.99 -6.37
N VAL A 480 -13.57 -22.17 -6.92
CA VAL A 480 -13.74 -20.72 -6.95
C VAL A 480 -13.58 -20.22 -8.37
N ASP A 481 -14.56 -19.47 -8.83
CA ASP A 481 -14.54 -18.77 -10.11
C ASP A 481 -14.55 -17.26 -9.86
N VAL A 482 -13.52 -16.56 -10.32
CA VAL A 482 -13.39 -15.11 -10.15
C VAL A 482 -13.17 -14.47 -11.52
N TRP A 483 -14.08 -13.58 -11.89
CA TRP A 483 -13.99 -12.77 -13.11
C TRP A 483 -13.53 -11.36 -12.77
N CYS A 484 -12.42 -10.96 -13.36
CA CYS A 484 -11.79 -9.68 -13.12
C CYS A 484 -11.41 -8.97 -14.43
N SER A 485 -11.37 -7.64 -14.38
CA SER A 485 -10.68 -6.80 -15.36
C SER A 485 -9.51 -6.07 -14.71
N LEU A 486 -8.41 -5.96 -15.44
CA LEU A 486 -7.21 -5.22 -15.03
C LEU A 486 -7.03 -4.01 -15.92
N ASN A 487 -7.05 -2.81 -15.34
CA ASN A 487 -6.89 -1.52 -16.05
C ASN A 487 -7.85 -1.33 -17.23
N GLY A 488 -9.07 -1.87 -17.16
CA GLY A 488 -10.08 -1.75 -18.22
C GLY A 488 -9.84 -2.65 -19.44
N ARG A 489 -9.11 -3.76 -19.27
CA ARG A 489 -9.06 -4.86 -20.26
C ARG A 489 -10.38 -5.62 -20.33
N LEU A 490 -10.47 -6.55 -21.28
CA LEU A 490 -11.52 -7.58 -21.31
C LEU A 490 -11.60 -8.29 -19.95
N GLN A 491 -12.81 -8.56 -19.49
CA GLN A 491 -13.03 -9.34 -18.27
C GLN A 491 -12.69 -10.79 -18.55
N GLN A 492 -11.94 -11.42 -17.64
CA GLN A 492 -11.49 -12.80 -17.78
C GLN A 492 -11.41 -13.49 -16.42
N ARG A 493 -11.28 -14.81 -16.44
CA ARG A 493 -11.10 -15.63 -15.25
C ARG A 493 -9.71 -15.46 -14.65
N MET A 494 -9.66 -15.35 -13.32
CA MET A 494 -8.43 -15.36 -12.54
C MET A 494 -7.92 -16.79 -12.29
N TYR A 495 -8.83 -17.70 -11.98
CA TYR A 495 -8.53 -19.05 -11.52
C TYR A 495 -9.26 -20.07 -12.37
N ASP A 496 -8.71 -21.28 -12.48
CA ASP A 496 -9.41 -22.40 -13.11
C ASP A 496 -10.59 -22.82 -12.22
N PRO A 497 -11.85 -22.67 -12.70
CA PRO A 497 -13.05 -22.99 -11.92
C PRO A 497 -13.23 -24.50 -11.68
N ASN A 498 -12.43 -25.36 -12.32
CA ASN A 498 -12.47 -26.82 -12.18
C ASN A 498 -11.42 -27.36 -11.22
N TYR A 499 -10.60 -26.49 -10.60
CA TYR A 499 -9.56 -26.90 -9.67
C TYR A 499 -10.08 -26.91 -8.23
N ASP A 500 -9.91 -28.04 -7.53
CA ASP A 500 -10.30 -28.14 -6.10
C ASP A 500 -9.25 -27.45 -5.22
N LEU A 501 -9.62 -26.29 -4.66
CA LEU A 501 -8.71 -25.48 -3.85
C LEU A 501 -8.32 -26.13 -2.52
N LEU A 502 -9.05 -27.14 -2.07
CA LEU A 502 -8.68 -27.90 -0.86
C LEU A 502 -7.53 -28.88 -1.12
N GLN A 503 -7.28 -29.22 -2.38
CA GLN A 503 -6.17 -30.07 -2.84
C GLN A 503 -5.06 -29.25 -3.50
N ALA A 504 -5.24 -27.92 -3.62
CA ALA A 504 -4.27 -27.05 -4.26
C ALA A 504 -2.99 -26.92 -3.43
N GLU A 505 -1.86 -27.23 -4.06
CA GLU A 505 -0.56 -26.90 -3.50
C GLU A 505 -0.22 -25.43 -3.79
N TRP A 506 0.36 -24.77 -2.80
CA TRP A 506 0.90 -23.42 -2.96
C TRP A 506 2.21 -23.32 -2.20
N SER A 507 3.21 -22.73 -2.83
CA SER A 507 4.49 -22.45 -2.21
C SER A 507 4.91 -21.02 -2.50
N VAL A 508 5.75 -20.45 -1.63
CA VAL A 508 6.29 -19.09 -1.86
C VAL A 508 7.11 -19.01 -3.14
N PHE A 509 7.73 -20.11 -3.55
CA PHE A 509 8.78 -20.13 -4.58
C PHE A 509 8.30 -20.55 -5.97
N GLU A 510 7.11 -21.12 -6.08
CA GLU A 510 6.55 -21.65 -7.32
C GLU A 510 5.24 -20.95 -7.65
N GLN A 511 4.94 -20.86 -8.95
CA GLN A 511 3.69 -20.24 -9.40
C GLN A 511 2.53 -21.22 -9.16
N ALA A 512 1.40 -20.70 -8.72
CA ALA A 512 0.19 -21.50 -8.53
C ALA A 512 -0.30 -22.05 -9.89
N GLU A 513 -0.44 -23.38 -10.00
CA GLU A 513 -0.82 -24.06 -11.24
C GLU A 513 -2.24 -23.75 -11.70
N TRP A 514 -3.13 -23.47 -10.74
CA TRP A 514 -4.55 -23.17 -10.93
C TRP A 514 -4.82 -21.68 -11.22
N LEU A 515 -3.77 -20.86 -11.30
CA LEU A 515 -3.86 -19.46 -11.71
C LEU A 515 -3.83 -19.33 -13.24
N LEU A 516 -4.86 -18.71 -13.81
CA LEU A 516 -4.94 -18.48 -15.25
C LEU A 516 -4.13 -17.24 -15.68
N PRO A 517 -3.40 -17.30 -16.81
CA PRO A 517 -2.54 -16.21 -17.25
C PRO A 517 -3.36 -15.00 -17.71
N LEU A 518 -2.78 -13.80 -17.57
CA LEU A 518 -3.38 -12.60 -18.14
C LEU A 518 -3.37 -12.67 -19.67
N LEU A 519 -4.53 -12.53 -20.32
CA LEU A 519 -4.65 -12.55 -21.79
C LEU A 519 -4.16 -11.24 -22.44
N SER A 520 -2.84 -11.03 -22.36
CA SER A 520 -2.16 -9.84 -22.86
C SER A 520 -2.19 -9.68 -24.39
N GLU A 521 -2.44 -10.76 -25.12
CA GLU A 521 -2.59 -10.79 -26.57
C GLU A 521 -3.77 -9.94 -27.08
N TYR A 522 -4.75 -9.63 -26.21
CA TYR A 522 -5.89 -8.78 -26.56
C TYR A 522 -5.74 -7.33 -26.08
N ASN A 523 -4.55 -6.90 -25.65
CA ASN A 523 -4.32 -5.50 -25.24
C ASN A 523 -4.63 -4.52 -26.39
N ASP A 524 -4.36 -4.90 -27.63
CA ASP A 524 -4.61 -4.09 -28.82
C ASP A 524 -6.11 -3.88 -29.11
N TYR A 525 -7.01 -4.60 -28.42
CA TYR A 525 -8.45 -4.38 -28.55
C TYR A 525 -8.93 -3.15 -27.77
N ARG A 526 -8.11 -2.50 -26.94
CA ARG A 526 -8.53 -1.34 -26.13
C ARG A 526 -9.17 -0.21 -26.96
N PRO A 527 -8.62 0.24 -28.11
CA PRO A 527 -9.29 1.23 -28.95
C PRO A 527 -10.63 0.72 -29.50
N THR A 528 -10.70 -0.58 -29.85
CA THR A 528 -11.95 -1.23 -30.29
C THR A 528 -12.99 -1.27 -29.19
N ILE A 529 -12.59 -1.60 -27.95
CA ILE A 529 -13.44 -1.57 -26.76
C ILE A 529 -14.01 -0.16 -26.57
N SER A 530 -13.14 0.86 -26.58
CA SER A 530 -13.59 2.26 -26.44
C SER A 530 -14.54 2.67 -27.58
N GLY A 531 -14.25 2.34 -28.83
CA GLY A 531 -15.13 2.66 -29.96
C GLY A 531 -16.48 1.94 -29.91
N ILE A 532 -16.50 0.67 -29.49
CA ILE A 532 -17.76 -0.08 -29.28
C ILE A 532 -18.55 0.55 -28.13
N GLN A 533 -17.89 0.88 -27.03
CA GLN A 533 -18.53 1.47 -25.87
C GLN A 533 -19.16 2.83 -26.20
N GLU A 534 -18.44 3.72 -26.90
CA GLU A 534 -18.98 4.99 -27.40
C GLU A 534 -20.18 4.77 -28.33
N HIS A 535 -20.08 3.81 -29.25
CA HIS A 535 -21.17 3.49 -30.16
C HIS A 535 -22.41 2.99 -29.41
N VAL A 536 -22.24 2.07 -28.44
CA VAL A 536 -23.35 1.52 -27.64
C VAL A 536 -23.98 2.61 -26.76
N TYR A 537 -23.17 3.48 -26.15
CA TYR A 537 -23.66 4.60 -25.35
C TYR A 537 -24.37 5.68 -26.19
N SER A 538 -24.08 5.77 -27.49
CA SER A 538 -24.81 6.67 -28.40
C SER A 538 -26.25 6.23 -28.66
N TRP A 539 -26.58 4.95 -28.44
CA TRP A 539 -27.94 4.42 -28.66
C TRP A 539 -28.94 4.92 -27.62
N SER A 540 -28.51 5.04 -26.35
CA SER A 540 -29.32 5.50 -25.23
C SER A 540 -28.44 5.80 -24.03
N ASN A 541 -28.90 6.67 -23.12
CA ASN A 541 -28.25 6.90 -21.83
C ASN A 541 -28.34 5.70 -20.87
N TYR A 542 -29.05 4.64 -21.24
CA TYR A 542 -29.30 3.45 -20.43
C TYR A 542 -28.76 2.16 -21.06
N THR A 543 -28.14 2.25 -22.23
CA THR A 543 -27.45 1.11 -22.84
C THR A 543 -26.08 0.93 -22.21
N ASP A 544 -25.67 -0.33 -22.10
CA ASP A 544 -24.36 -0.68 -21.59
C ASP A 544 -23.78 -1.90 -22.31
N VAL A 545 -22.48 -2.08 -22.16
CA VAL A 545 -21.73 -3.15 -22.82
C VAL A 545 -20.77 -3.83 -21.84
N LEU A 546 -20.78 -5.16 -21.87
CA LEU A 546 -19.90 -6.02 -21.10
C LEU A 546 -18.93 -6.71 -22.05
N PHE A 547 -17.63 -6.66 -21.77
CA PHE A 547 -16.59 -7.26 -22.60
C PHE A 547 -15.94 -8.43 -21.88
N ILE A 548 -15.98 -9.61 -22.50
CA ILE A 548 -15.55 -10.87 -21.88
C ILE A 548 -14.54 -11.59 -22.78
N ALA A 549 -13.54 -12.20 -22.16
CA ALA A 549 -12.62 -13.16 -22.75
C ALA A 549 -12.58 -14.42 -21.87
N ASP A 550 -12.75 -15.60 -22.46
CA ASP A 550 -12.72 -16.87 -21.74
C ASP A 550 -11.80 -17.89 -22.43
N PHE A 551 -11.30 -18.85 -21.65
CA PHE A 551 -10.28 -19.81 -22.06
C PHE A 551 -10.88 -21.03 -22.77
N PRO A 552 -10.11 -21.68 -23.67
CA PRO A 552 -10.53 -22.91 -24.33
C PRO A 552 -11.00 -24.00 -23.36
N GLY A 553 -12.15 -24.61 -23.65
CA GLY A 553 -12.71 -25.71 -22.85
C GLY A 553 -13.49 -25.25 -21.61
N LEU A 554 -13.49 -23.95 -21.28
CA LEU A 554 -14.33 -23.38 -20.23
C LEU A 554 -15.64 -22.83 -20.78
N TYR A 555 -16.60 -22.62 -19.88
CA TYR A 555 -17.88 -21.99 -20.20
C TYR A 555 -18.28 -20.98 -19.15
N LEU A 556 -18.86 -19.86 -19.57
CA LEU A 556 -19.53 -18.91 -18.68
C LEU A 556 -21.01 -19.28 -18.59
N GLU A 557 -21.47 -19.65 -17.40
CA GLU A 557 -22.89 -19.70 -17.06
C GLU A 557 -23.33 -18.36 -16.48
N ASN A 558 -24.38 -17.78 -17.05
CA ASN A 558 -24.85 -16.47 -16.61
C ASN A 558 -26.38 -16.43 -16.60
N TYR A 559 -26.94 -15.68 -15.67
CA TYR A 559 -28.37 -15.38 -15.60
C TYR A 559 -28.60 -13.93 -16.02
N ILE A 560 -29.41 -13.74 -17.07
CA ILE A 560 -29.78 -12.39 -17.52
C ILE A 560 -31.06 -11.97 -16.80
N SER A 561 -30.99 -10.94 -15.95
CA SER A 561 -32.18 -10.39 -15.27
C SER A 561 -33.25 -9.93 -16.26
N GLN A 562 -34.53 -10.10 -15.89
CA GLN A 562 -35.69 -9.59 -16.64
C GLN A 562 -35.71 -8.05 -16.76
N ASP A 563 -34.95 -7.37 -15.90
CA ASP A 563 -34.77 -5.92 -15.92
C ASP A 563 -33.89 -5.44 -17.08
N LEU A 564 -33.11 -6.35 -17.69
CA LEU A 564 -32.34 -6.06 -18.88
C LEU A 564 -33.20 -6.27 -20.12
N ALA A 565 -33.01 -5.43 -21.13
CA ALA A 565 -33.72 -5.52 -22.39
C ALA A 565 -32.78 -5.42 -23.58
N ASN A 566 -33.23 -5.90 -24.74
CA ASN A 566 -32.46 -5.91 -25.99
C ASN A 566 -31.07 -6.52 -25.81
N VAL A 567 -30.98 -7.58 -25.00
CA VAL A 567 -29.71 -8.26 -24.70
C VAL A 567 -29.25 -9.01 -25.94
N SER A 568 -28.03 -8.72 -26.38
CA SER A 568 -27.42 -9.47 -27.48
C SER A 568 -25.97 -9.80 -27.20
N LEU A 569 -25.61 -11.03 -27.57
CA LEU A 569 -24.26 -11.58 -27.55
C LEU A 569 -23.64 -11.39 -28.93
N THR A 570 -22.46 -10.77 -29.00
CA THR A 570 -21.71 -10.62 -30.26
C THR A 570 -20.29 -11.15 -30.09
N ILE A 571 -19.82 -11.97 -31.02
CA ILE A 571 -18.48 -12.57 -30.96
C ILE A 571 -17.47 -11.64 -31.62
N LEU A 572 -16.46 -11.21 -30.87
CA LEU A 572 -15.37 -10.36 -31.36
C LEU A 572 -14.21 -11.18 -31.92
N GLU A 573 -13.87 -12.28 -31.27
CA GLU A 573 -12.78 -13.17 -31.66
C GLU A 573 -13.08 -14.61 -31.22
N GLY A 574 -12.58 -15.60 -31.97
CA GLY A 574 -12.76 -17.02 -31.65
C GLY A 574 -14.12 -17.61 -32.07
N GLU A 575 -14.47 -18.72 -31.44
CA GLU A 575 -15.68 -19.50 -31.71
C GLU A 575 -16.25 -20.02 -30.39
N VAL A 576 -17.55 -19.77 -30.18
CA VAL A 576 -18.28 -20.20 -28.98
C VAL A 576 -19.50 -21.01 -29.34
N ILE A 577 -19.95 -21.84 -28.40
CA ILE A 577 -21.25 -22.51 -28.46
C ILE A 577 -22.15 -21.88 -27.39
N TYR A 578 -23.28 -21.33 -27.83
CA TYR A 578 -24.33 -20.84 -26.96
C TYR A 578 -25.34 -21.97 -26.68
N GLU A 579 -25.68 -22.15 -25.42
CA GLU A 579 -26.67 -23.10 -24.93
C GLU A 579 -27.62 -22.38 -23.96
N ASP A 580 -28.93 -22.57 -24.10
CA ASP A 580 -29.94 -22.01 -23.20
C ASP A 580 -30.68 -23.09 -22.41
N GLU A 581 -31.21 -22.69 -21.25
CA GLU A 581 -32.02 -23.57 -20.39
C GLU A 581 -33.29 -24.09 -21.07
N LEU A 582 -33.77 -23.37 -22.08
CA LEU A 582 -34.92 -23.76 -22.92
C LEU A 582 -34.61 -24.93 -23.87
N LYS A 583 -33.35 -25.42 -23.90
CA LYS A 583 -32.89 -26.55 -24.71
C LYS A 583 -33.23 -26.42 -26.20
N LEU A 584 -33.26 -25.19 -26.71
CA LEU A 584 -33.55 -24.91 -28.14
C LEU A 584 -32.40 -25.33 -29.08
N GLY A 585 -31.35 -25.94 -28.53
CA GLY A 585 -30.22 -26.52 -29.26
C GLY A 585 -28.97 -25.65 -29.18
N ASN A 586 -27.80 -26.32 -29.18
CA ASN A 586 -26.50 -25.67 -29.12
C ASN A 586 -26.23 -24.88 -30.41
N VAL A 587 -26.09 -23.56 -30.30
CA VAL A 587 -25.84 -22.67 -31.45
C VAL A 587 -24.36 -22.29 -31.48
N ARG A 588 -23.68 -22.68 -32.55
CA ARG A 588 -22.28 -22.32 -32.77
C ARG A 588 -22.17 -20.93 -33.38
N LEU A 589 -21.47 -20.03 -32.71
CA LEU A 589 -21.28 -18.63 -33.08
C LEU A 589 -19.80 -18.38 -33.38
N LYS A 590 -19.52 -17.76 -34.53
CA LYS A 590 -18.18 -17.37 -34.97
C LYS A 590 -18.02 -15.86 -34.88
N LYS A 591 -16.77 -15.38 -34.97
CA LYS A 591 -16.43 -13.95 -35.08
C LYS A 591 -17.38 -13.18 -36.00
N GLY A 592 -17.89 -12.05 -35.52
CA GLY A 592 -18.81 -11.15 -36.21
C GLY A 592 -20.29 -11.53 -36.11
N VAL A 593 -20.61 -12.74 -35.62
CA VAL A 593 -22.01 -13.17 -35.45
C VAL A 593 -22.62 -12.53 -34.19
N ARG A 594 -23.83 -12.00 -34.34
CA ARG A 594 -24.66 -11.47 -33.25
C ARG A 594 -25.88 -12.37 -33.02
N LYS A 595 -26.18 -12.69 -31.76
CA LYS A 595 -27.34 -13.48 -31.33
C LYS A 595 -28.09 -12.74 -30.22
N PHE A 596 -29.41 -12.70 -30.31
CA PHE A 596 -30.26 -12.21 -29.21
C PHE A 596 -30.32 -13.25 -28.10
N VAL A 597 -30.20 -12.78 -26.85
CA VAL A 597 -30.24 -13.61 -25.65
C VAL A 597 -31.54 -13.30 -24.89
N PRO A 598 -32.39 -14.30 -24.63
CA PRO A 598 -33.60 -14.11 -23.83
C PRO A 598 -33.25 -13.72 -22.39
N THR A 599 -34.12 -12.94 -21.75
CA THR A 599 -33.97 -12.54 -20.35
C THR A 599 -34.79 -13.44 -19.43
N GLY A 600 -34.41 -13.53 -18.16
CA GLY A 600 -35.07 -14.33 -17.13
C GLY A 600 -34.73 -15.82 -17.15
N ILE A 601 -33.68 -16.23 -17.87
CA ILE A 601 -33.23 -17.62 -17.93
C ILE A 601 -31.70 -17.72 -17.81
N PHE A 602 -31.20 -18.90 -17.48
CA PHE A 602 -29.77 -19.20 -17.56
C PHE A 602 -29.35 -19.57 -18.99
N HIS A 603 -28.12 -19.20 -19.33
CA HIS A 603 -27.46 -19.64 -20.55
C HIS A 603 -25.98 -19.90 -20.29
N LYS A 604 -25.39 -20.75 -21.15
CA LYS A 604 -23.98 -21.10 -21.14
C LYS A 604 -23.33 -20.66 -22.44
N VAL A 605 -22.17 -20.04 -22.33
CA VAL A 605 -21.31 -19.72 -23.48
C VAL A 605 -20.04 -20.53 -23.35
N HIS A 606 -19.91 -21.58 -24.15
CA HIS A 606 -18.77 -22.49 -24.16
C HIS A 606 -17.72 -22.00 -25.15
N THR A 607 -16.48 -21.84 -24.70
CA THR A 607 -15.35 -21.49 -25.59
C THR A 607 -14.80 -22.76 -26.23
N VAL A 608 -15.01 -22.90 -27.55
CA VAL A 608 -14.63 -24.12 -28.30
C VAL A 608 -13.46 -23.92 -29.26
N SER A 609 -13.02 -22.67 -29.44
CA SER A 609 -11.81 -22.35 -30.19
C SER A 609 -10.55 -22.85 -29.48
N ALA A 610 -9.48 -23.10 -30.25
CA ALA A 610 -8.18 -23.50 -29.71
C ALA A 610 -7.46 -22.36 -28.95
N THR A 611 -7.81 -21.12 -29.25
CA THR A 611 -7.38 -19.91 -28.54
C THR A 611 -8.55 -19.37 -27.71
N PRO A 612 -8.31 -18.47 -26.73
CA PRO A 612 -9.39 -17.79 -26.02
C PRO A 612 -10.38 -17.14 -26.99
N SER A 613 -11.66 -17.09 -26.58
CA SER A 613 -12.71 -16.40 -27.32
C SER A 613 -13.09 -15.11 -26.63
N CYS A 614 -13.30 -14.06 -27.43
CA CYS A 614 -13.73 -12.75 -26.93
C CYS A 614 -15.14 -12.46 -27.44
N TYR A 615 -16.02 -12.05 -26.54
CA TYR A 615 -17.40 -11.75 -26.87
C TYR A 615 -17.94 -10.63 -25.98
N ILE A 616 -19.01 -9.99 -26.46
CA ILE A 616 -19.63 -8.86 -25.79
C ILE A 616 -21.12 -9.10 -25.56
N TYR A 617 -21.61 -8.62 -24.42
CA TYR A 617 -23.04 -8.41 -24.20
C TYR A 617 -23.36 -6.94 -24.35
N THR A 618 -24.34 -6.60 -25.17
CA THR A 618 -24.94 -5.26 -25.17
C THR A 618 -26.35 -5.38 -24.61
N TYR A 619 -26.74 -4.47 -23.72
CA TYR A 619 -28.06 -4.48 -23.10
C TYR A 619 -28.56 -3.07 -22.80
N LEU A 620 -29.88 -2.93 -22.63
CA LEU A 620 -30.56 -1.75 -22.12
C LEU A 620 -30.98 -2.03 -20.68
N ASN A 621 -30.56 -1.19 -19.73
CA ASN A 621 -30.90 -1.32 -18.32
C ASN A 621 -32.20 -0.56 -18.00
N LYS A 622 -33.34 -1.28 -17.92
CA LYS A 622 -34.65 -0.68 -17.64
C LYS A 622 -34.76 -0.13 -16.22
N THR A 623 -34.01 -0.68 -15.26
CA THR A 623 -34.04 -0.21 -13.87
C THR A 623 -33.46 1.19 -13.77
N ARG A 624 -32.32 1.45 -14.43
CA ARG A 624 -31.75 2.81 -14.51
C ARG A 624 -32.65 3.80 -15.25
N GLU A 625 -33.39 3.31 -16.25
CA GLU A 625 -34.38 4.11 -16.97
C GLU A 625 -35.54 4.53 -16.06
N ARG A 626 -36.10 3.60 -15.26
CA ARG A 626 -37.19 3.86 -14.31
C ARG A 626 -36.77 4.75 -13.15
N LEU A 627 -35.59 4.52 -12.56
CA LEU A 627 -35.13 5.26 -11.38
C LEU A 627 -34.90 6.75 -11.66
N LYS A 628 -34.61 7.14 -12.91
CA LYS A 628 -34.48 8.56 -13.29
C LYS A 628 -35.81 9.32 -13.37
N GLU A 629 -36.95 8.65 -13.41
CA GLU A 629 -38.24 9.35 -13.29
C GLU A 629 -38.52 9.79 -11.83
N GLU A 630 -37.80 9.24 -10.84
CA GLU A 630 -37.94 9.59 -9.42
C GLU A 630 -36.76 10.42 -8.87
N ASP A 631 -35.60 10.40 -9.53
CA ASP A 631 -34.43 11.16 -9.08
C ASP A 631 -34.51 12.63 -9.49
N ARG A 632 -34.83 13.50 -8.51
CA ARG A 632 -34.31 14.87 -8.53
C ARG A 632 -32.80 14.79 -8.70
N PRO A 633 -32.17 15.68 -9.47
CA PRO A 633 -30.72 15.70 -9.56
C PRO A 633 -30.18 15.77 -8.13
N LEU A 634 -29.41 14.76 -7.71
CA LEU A 634 -28.55 14.89 -6.55
C LEU A 634 -27.69 16.11 -6.86
N ASP A 635 -28.05 17.23 -6.24
CA ASP A 635 -27.23 18.41 -6.18
C ASP A 635 -25.94 17.92 -5.51
N TRP A 636 -24.92 17.63 -6.31
CA TRP A 636 -23.53 17.60 -5.89
C TRP A 636 -23.14 19.04 -5.54
N GLY A 637 -23.93 19.63 -4.65
CA GLY A 637 -23.88 21.02 -4.26
C GLY A 637 -22.45 21.28 -3.85
N LYS A 638 -21.85 22.27 -4.52
CA LYS A 638 -21.09 23.43 -4.04
C LYS A 638 -20.58 23.43 -2.58
N ALA A 639 -20.35 22.28 -1.95
CA ALA A 639 -19.60 22.17 -0.73
C ALA A 639 -18.15 22.23 -1.18
N ALA A 640 -17.54 23.40 -1.04
CA ALA A 640 -16.10 23.55 -1.13
C ALA A 640 -15.50 22.62 -0.05
N ARG A 641 -15.13 21.39 -0.45
CA ARG A 641 -14.44 20.45 0.43
C ARG A 641 -13.05 21.01 0.67
N SER A 642 -12.66 21.14 1.94
CA SER A 642 -11.36 21.64 2.40
C SER A 642 -10.22 20.79 1.79
N PRO A 643 -8.95 21.20 1.78
CA PRO A 643 -7.84 20.28 1.52
C PRO A 643 -7.60 19.23 2.64
N PHE A 644 -8.24 19.42 3.81
CA PHE A 644 -7.99 18.64 5.03
C PHE A 644 -9.24 17.87 5.49
N PRO A 645 -9.54 16.68 4.92
CA PRO A 645 -10.67 15.84 5.32
C PRO A 645 -10.71 15.52 6.82
N LEU A 646 -9.55 15.30 7.44
CA LEU A 646 -9.45 15.03 8.88
C LEU A 646 -10.06 16.13 9.76
N LEU A 647 -10.14 17.37 9.28
CA LEU A 647 -10.77 18.49 10.00
C LEU A 647 -12.28 18.55 9.79
N GLU A 648 -12.80 17.94 8.72
CA GLU A 648 -14.23 17.81 8.47
C GLU A 648 -14.80 16.63 9.28
N ASP A 649 -14.08 15.52 9.34
CA ASP A 649 -14.50 14.27 9.99
C ASP A 649 -14.12 14.21 11.49
N ARG A 650 -13.97 15.35 12.15
CA ARG A 650 -13.51 15.40 13.56
C ARG A 650 -14.44 14.69 14.54
N THR A 651 -15.74 14.72 14.24
CA THR A 651 -16.75 13.99 15.03
C THR A 651 -16.56 12.48 14.88
N HIS A 652 -16.40 12.00 13.65
CA HIS A 652 -16.13 10.58 13.36
C HIS A 652 -14.86 10.11 14.06
N LEU A 653 -13.77 10.88 13.97
CA LEU A 653 -12.51 10.56 14.63
C LEU A 653 -12.66 10.53 16.16
N ALA A 654 -13.40 11.49 16.74
CA ALA A 654 -13.64 11.52 18.18
C ALA A 654 -14.48 10.32 18.65
N GLU A 655 -15.52 9.95 17.91
CA GLU A 655 -16.34 8.78 18.19
C GLU A 655 -15.56 7.48 18.02
N GLY A 656 -14.78 7.34 16.94
CA GLY A 656 -13.91 6.18 16.69
C GLY A 656 -12.85 6.01 17.77
N THR A 657 -12.25 7.12 18.21
CA THR A 657 -11.33 7.13 19.36
C THR A 657 -12.04 6.68 20.63
N GLY A 658 -13.24 7.22 20.90
CA GLY A 658 -14.07 6.83 22.04
C GLY A 658 -14.40 5.33 22.03
N ARG A 659 -14.76 4.76 20.88
CA ARG A 659 -15.01 3.33 20.70
C ARG A 659 -13.77 2.48 21.01
N MET A 660 -12.62 2.82 20.43
CA MET A 660 -11.37 2.09 20.68
C MET A 660 -11.01 2.07 22.17
N PHE A 661 -11.06 3.22 22.84
CA PHE A 661 -10.80 3.29 24.27
C PHE A 661 -11.86 2.57 25.11
N GLY A 662 -13.12 2.57 24.67
CA GLY A 662 -14.17 1.74 25.25
C GLY A 662 -13.82 0.25 25.22
N PHE A 663 -13.33 -0.27 24.08
CA PHE A 663 -12.87 -1.66 23.97
C PHE A 663 -11.66 -1.94 24.87
N ILE A 664 -10.69 -1.03 24.93
CA ILE A 664 -9.51 -1.17 25.80
C ILE A 664 -9.93 -1.25 27.27
N VAL A 665 -10.80 -0.34 27.72
CA VAL A 665 -11.30 -0.33 29.11
C VAL A 665 -12.10 -1.60 29.41
N ASN A 666 -13.01 -1.99 28.52
CA ASN A 666 -13.78 -3.22 28.67
C ASN A 666 -12.88 -4.46 28.71
N ALA A 667 -11.79 -4.48 27.94
CA ALA A 667 -10.82 -5.56 27.97
C ALA A 667 -10.05 -5.61 29.30
N ILE A 668 -9.68 -4.45 29.87
CA ILE A 668 -9.06 -4.39 31.20
C ILE A 668 -10.04 -4.92 32.26
N LEU A 669 -11.32 -4.52 32.20
CA LEU A 669 -12.35 -5.00 33.12
C LEU A 669 -12.61 -6.50 32.94
N ASN A 670 -12.58 -7.01 31.71
CA ASN A 670 -12.69 -8.42 31.40
C ASN A 670 -11.54 -9.22 32.03
N VAL A 671 -10.30 -8.75 31.92
CA VAL A 671 -9.13 -9.46 32.50
C VAL A 671 -9.09 -9.37 34.03
N LEU A 672 -9.47 -8.23 34.62
CA LEU A 672 -9.35 -8.01 36.06
C LEU A 672 -10.56 -8.52 36.86
N TYR A 673 -11.75 -8.52 36.25
CA TYR A 673 -13.02 -8.75 36.95
C TYR A 673 -14.00 -9.67 36.18
N ASP A 674 -13.57 -10.31 35.10
CA ASP A 674 -14.40 -11.19 34.25
C ASP A 674 -15.69 -10.54 33.70
N VAL A 675 -15.69 -9.20 33.55
CA VAL A 675 -16.82 -8.48 32.95
C VAL A 675 -16.93 -8.84 31.47
N PRO A 676 -18.09 -9.30 30.96
CA PRO A 676 -18.26 -9.63 29.55
C PRO A 676 -18.06 -8.41 28.64
N MET A 677 -17.37 -8.60 27.51
CA MET A 677 -17.21 -7.54 26.52
C MET A 677 -18.46 -7.41 25.64
N VAL A 678 -18.98 -6.19 25.52
CA VAL A 678 -20.05 -5.86 24.56
C VAL A 678 -19.41 -5.67 23.18
N ARG A 679 -19.95 -6.36 22.17
CA ARG A 679 -19.49 -6.29 20.77
C ARG A 679 -20.66 -6.04 19.83
N ARG A 680 -20.42 -5.31 18.74
CA ARG A 680 -21.38 -5.26 17.61
C ARG A 680 -21.31 -6.56 16.85
N THR A 681 -22.44 -6.99 16.32
CA THR A 681 -22.53 -8.11 15.38
C THR A 681 -22.97 -7.58 14.04
N LYS A 682 -22.37 -8.07 12.95
CA LYS A 682 -22.92 -7.82 11.61
C LYS A 682 -24.29 -8.48 11.54
N LEU A 683 -25.30 -7.73 11.09
CA LEU A 683 -26.56 -8.34 10.66
C LEU A 683 -26.25 -9.01 9.33
N THR A 684 -26.16 -10.34 9.35
CA THR A 684 -26.05 -11.20 8.16
C THR A 684 -27.37 -11.29 7.43
#